data_AF-A0A9Q2PET6-F1
#
_entry.id   AF-A0A9Q2PET6-F1
#
_cell.length_a   1.000
_cell.length_b   1.000
_cell.length_c   1.000
_cell.angle_alpha   90.00
_cell.angle_beta   90.00
_cell.angle_gamma   90.00
#
_symmetry.space_group_name_H-M   'P 1'
#
loop_
_entity.id
_entity.type
_entity.pdbx_description
1 polymer ?
#
loop_
_entity_poly.entity_id
_entity_poly.type
_entity_poly.pdbx_seq_one_letter_code
_entity_poly.pdbx_strand_id
1 'polypeptide(L)'
;MTHYDQALAVAYDSLDGLETLTGSGRLSETGLNANYVSATAYAKSVVIATADTFPGLDPTGAADSSAALQAAINATPDGARLIVPAGVYKIDAGVAITDRTLTIESYGVTYTKATDGAIFSSAATVDTVYPVTALAAVTVNDENTAPGQRLTVSGSTGWSRGDIVQLVSDDVLPGGLPGGGTNEYRCGQHLMVHAASAGTVDLLGTLYDPMSTNIRVHRMRRHRVVFRGGRFTKTGGGVTVAFTRLVAPEFTDAVVHTTGGQAVSFAGCVGWRADNVVVENAPNIPTSGIFGYGIMNMSSSWGRASRLRIHRVRHAYTNDNTALPAGSTQFHLYGRPFANVVSDSVAIGTDNSAWDTHSGSQAEQFVNCDAIDCYNVYGLRGRGHSVQGGKAVDCQHLLNIFSQTGSNSDSWGHIVDGVHATRITSGNHAIRVDLNPISGALETRKSMIRNVTIDGAAAHTFVVNNGTLEVDGIMVTAAPTQISNAAVFQLDNANVTGTNVSMDHLQNTAGTGIRFVYVKGATQFTLRRGRWDFTSGNSRMTRIVVRAAGATDTVKISDLSMLNKATAPYDTITSASFVDWSAGFELSSVVMASQASIEDAAKLATIANTRAEVVKLQLYSNTSPYTLAALPAGMFRGQMLVMFTLANTNQTITIPNDAAKKILTASGSSIALTGTSLPISFVWNGTNWMQTANV
;
A
#
# COMPACT_ATOMS: atom_id res chain seq x y z
N MET A 1 -4.60 -7.42 19.81
CA MET A 1 -5.50 -6.58 18.99
C MET A 1 -4.71 -5.34 18.63
N THR A 2 -4.30 -5.24 17.37
CA THR A 2 -3.53 -4.11 16.87
C THR A 2 -4.46 -2.91 16.61
N HIS A 3 -3.93 -1.70 16.51
CA HIS A 3 -4.72 -0.53 16.06
C HIS A 3 -5.39 -0.76 14.69
N TYR A 4 -4.83 -1.66 13.86
CA TYR A 4 -5.43 -2.11 12.60
C TYR A 4 -6.67 -2.98 12.82
N ASP A 5 -6.63 -3.94 13.77
CA ASP A 5 -7.79 -4.76 14.12
C ASP A 5 -8.94 -3.93 14.72
N GLN A 6 -8.62 -2.84 15.43
CA GLN A 6 -9.61 -1.91 15.97
C GLN A 6 -10.18 -0.96 14.90
N ALA A 7 -9.38 -0.52 13.93
CA ALA A 7 -9.90 0.28 12.81
C ALA A 7 -10.75 -0.57 11.85
N LEU A 8 -10.36 -1.84 11.64
CA LEU A 8 -11.14 -2.81 10.87
C LEU A 8 -12.41 -3.21 11.63
N ALA A 9 -12.34 -3.45 12.94
CA ALA A 9 -13.50 -3.72 13.78
C ALA A 9 -14.42 -2.51 13.91
N VAL A 10 -13.91 -1.27 13.96
CA VAL A 10 -14.77 -0.05 13.94
C VAL A 10 -15.35 0.19 12.54
N ALA A 11 -14.61 -0.10 11.47
CA ALA A 11 -15.15 0.00 10.11
C ALA A 11 -16.22 -1.07 9.85
N TYR A 12 -16.01 -2.32 10.30
CA TYR A 12 -17.00 -3.40 10.20
C TYR A 12 -18.13 -3.28 11.22
N ASP A 13 -17.89 -2.89 12.48
CA ASP A 13 -18.96 -2.62 13.48
C ASP A 13 -19.74 -1.34 13.15
N SER A 14 -19.16 -0.37 12.43
CA SER A 14 -19.94 0.74 11.88
C SER A 14 -20.69 0.36 10.60
N LEU A 15 -20.26 -0.68 9.87
CA LEU A 15 -20.94 -1.24 8.70
C LEU A 15 -22.10 -2.16 9.09
N ASP A 16 -21.87 -3.12 9.97
CA ASP A 16 -22.91 -3.93 10.60
C ASP A 16 -23.73 -3.04 11.52
N GLY A 17 -23.17 -2.03 12.17
CA GLY A 17 -23.96 -1.01 12.88
C GLY A 17 -24.90 -0.23 11.95
N LEU A 18 -24.51 0.09 10.71
CA LEU A 18 -25.38 0.78 9.75
C LEU A 18 -26.36 -0.14 9.01
N GLU A 19 -25.99 -1.39 8.71
CA GLU A 19 -26.85 -2.35 7.98
C GLU A 19 -27.66 -3.27 8.92
N THR A 20 -27.22 -3.51 10.16
CA THR A 20 -27.93 -4.31 11.18
C THR A 20 -28.62 -3.48 12.28
N LEU A 21 -28.66 -2.14 12.12
CA LEU A 21 -29.58 -1.22 12.84
C LEU A 21 -31.09 -1.48 12.55
N THR A 22 -31.44 -2.67 12.07
CA THR A 22 -32.81 -3.19 12.01
C THR A 22 -33.11 -4.28 13.06
N GLY A 23 -32.14 -4.69 13.89
CA GLY A 23 -32.30 -5.76 14.89
C GLY A 23 -31.96 -5.33 16.33
N SER A 24 -33.00 -5.16 17.16
CA SER A 24 -32.98 -5.15 18.65
C SER A 24 -32.42 -3.97 19.47
N GLY A 25 -32.45 -2.74 18.96
CA GLY A 25 -32.11 -1.53 19.76
C GLY A 25 -32.63 -0.24 19.13
N ARG A 26 -33.90 -0.25 18.75
CA ARG A 26 -34.55 0.73 17.87
C ARG A 26 -34.54 2.16 18.46
N LEU A 27 -33.84 3.10 17.82
CA LEU A 27 -34.61 4.23 17.30
C LEU A 27 -35.62 3.58 16.37
N SER A 28 -36.90 3.60 16.73
CA SER A 28 -37.92 3.07 15.83
C SER A 28 -37.78 3.79 14.49
N GLU A 29 -38.21 3.16 13.39
CA GLU A 29 -38.37 3.90 12.14
C GLU A 29 -39.16 5.20 12.40
N THR A 30 -40.10 5.18 13.35
CA THR A 30 -40.80 6.34 13.92
C THR A 30 -39.91 7.32 14.70
N GLY A 31 -38.87 6.89 15.44
CA GLY A 31 -37.94 7.72 16.20
C GLY A 31 -36.80 8.32 15.37
N LEU A 32 -36.36 7.61 14.32
CA LEU A 32 -35.61 8.20 13.22
C LEU A 32 -36.52 9.19 12.48
N ASN A 33 -37.73 8.82 12.08
CA ASN A 33 -38.68 9.70 11.38
C ASN A 33 -39.28 10.84 12.23
N ALA A 34 -39.07 10.88 13.55
CA ALA A 34 -39.55 11.96 14.42
C ALA A 34 -38.55 13.11 14.56
N ASN A 35 -37.25 12.84 14.37
CA ASN A 35 -36.18 13.86 14.30
C ASN A 35 -35.65 14.07 12.87
N TYR A 36 -35.98 13.16 11.96
CA TYR A 36 -35.93 13.40 10.53
C TYR A 36 -37.22 14.12 10.12
N VAL A 37 -37.10 15.04 9.18
CA VAL A 37 -38.27 15.62 8.50
C VAL A 37 -39.19 14.46 8.10
N SER A 38 -40.46 14.49 8.55
CA SER A 38 -41.35 13.34 8.45
C SER A 38 -41.43 12.81 7.00
N ALA A 39 -41.60 11.49 6.83
CA ALA A 39 -41.82 10.90 5.51
C ALA A 39 -43.03 11.50 4.76
N THR A 40 -43.99 12.11 5.48
CA THR A 40 -45.10 12.89 4.93
C THR A 40 -44.74 14.29 4.43
N ALA A 41 -43.58 14.85 4.78
CA ALA A 41 -43.05 16.09 4.20
C ALA A 41 -42.36 15.87 2.84
N TYR A 42 -42.18 14.61 2.42
CA TYR A 42 -41.52 14.22 1.18
C TYR A 42 -42.45 13.54 0.18
N ALA A 43 -43.70 14.01 0.06
CA ALA A 43 -44.41 13.92 -1.21
C ALA A 43 -43.69 14.83 -2.23
N LYS A 44 -42.46 14.45 -2.60
CA LYS A 44 -41.55 15.30 -3.36
C LYS A 44 -42.08 15.45 -4.77
N SER A 45 -42.42 16.68 -5.12
CA SER A 45 -42.71 17.11 -6.47
C SER A 45 -41.60 16.66 -7.42
N VAL A 46 -41.99 16.37 -8.66
CA VAL A 46 -41.05 16.09 -9.75
C VAL A 46 -41.07 17.31 -10.66
N VAL A 47 -39.89 17.84 -10.99
CA VAL A 47 -39.73 18.85 -12.04
C VAL A 47 -39.13 18.17 -13.26
N ILE A 48 -39.73 18.37 -14.43
CA ILE A 48 -39.23 17.84 -15.70
C ILE A 48 -38.70 19.02 -16.52
N ALA A 49 -37.40 19.00 -16.82
CA ALA A 49 -36.75 20.05 -17.59
C ALA A 49 -37.06 19.89 -19.09
N THR A 50 -38.19 20.42 -19.55
CA THR A 50 -38.53 20.49 -20.99
C THR A 50 -38.35 21.91 -21.53
N ALA A 51 -38.18 22.06 -22.85
CA ALA A 51 -38.10 23.37 -23.50
C ALA A 51 -39.37 24.21 -23.26
N ASP A 52 -40.54 23.57 -23.16
CA ASP A 52 -41.81 24.24 -22.88
C ASP A 52 -41.88 24.80 -21.45
N THR A 53 -41.28 24.09 -20.48
CA THR A 53 -41.29 24.49 -19.06
C THR A 53 -40.15 25.46 -18.76
N PHE A 54 -39.01 25.32 -19.43
CA PHE A 54 -37.82 26.13 -19.24
C PHE A 54 -37.31 26.65 -20.59
N PRO A 55 -37.81 27.81 -21.05
CA PRO A 55 -37.38 28.42 -22.29
C PRO A 55 -35.85 28.60 -22.36
N GLY A 56 -35.26 28.25 -23.51
CA GLY A 56 -33.81 28.25 -23.72
C GLY A 56 -33.14 26.90 -23.46
N LEU A 57 -33.87 25.91 -22.94
CA LEU A 57 -33.38 24.54 -22.87
C LEU A 57 -33.43 23.90 -24.27
N ASP A 58 -32.28 23.47 -24.79
CA ASP A 58 -32.15 22.90 -26.14
C ASP A 58 -31.62 21.45 -26.09
N PRO A 59 -32.49 20.44 -26.30
CA PRO A 59 -32.10 19.02 -26.28
C PRO A 59 -31.37 18.57 -27.55
N THR A 60 -31.14 19.46 -28.53
CA THR A 60 -30.36 19.16 -29.74
C THR A 60 -28.86 19.46 -29.56
N GLY A 61 -28.52 20.31 -28.57
CA GLY A 61 -27.16 20.75 -28.29
C GLY A 61 -26.66 21.85 -29.23
N ALA A 62 -27.52 22.44 -30.05
CA ALA A 62 -27.16 23.54 -30.95
C ALA A 62 -26.95 24.86 -30.19
N ALA A 63 -27.80 25.13 -29.20
CA ALA A 63 -27.76 26.30 -28.34
C ALA A 63 -27.33 25.95 -26.91
N ASP A 64 -26.81 26.95 -26.19
CA ASP A 64 -26.44 26.82 -24.79
C ASP A 64 -27.66 26.61 -23.89
N SER A 65 -27.62 25.56 -23.07
CA SER A 65 -28.67 25.16 -22.13
C SER A 65 -28.36 25.53 -20.68
N SER A 66 -27.20 26.13 -20.40
CA SER A 66 -26.73 26.41 -19.03
C SER A 66 -27.74 27.18 -18.18
N ALA A 67 -28.25 28.31 -18.69
CA ALA A 67 -29.18 29.16 -17.94
C ALA A 67 -30.54 28.47 -17.68
N ALA A 68 -31.05 27.74 -18.68
CA ALA A 68 -32.32 27.04 -18.56
C ALA A 68 -32.23 25.85 -17.61
N LEU A 69 -31.13 25.09 -17.63
CA LEU A 69 -30.88 24.02 -16.65
C LEU A 69 -30.71 24.58 -15.23
N GLN A 70 -30.01 25.72 -15.08
CA GLN A 70 -29.93 26.39 -13.78
C GLN A 70 -31.31 26.81 -13.28
N ALA A 71 -32.18 27.33 -14.15
CA ALA A 71 -33.55 27.68 -13.81
C ALA A 71 -34.37 26.43 -13.40
N ALA A 72 -34.20 25.30 -14.08
CA ALA A 72 -34.86 24.04 -13.73
C ALA A 72 -34.42 23.50 -12.37
N ILE A 73 -33.12 23.57 -12.06
CA ILE A 73 -32.62 23.27 -10.72
C ILE A 73 -33.23 24.20 -9.69
N ASN A 74 -33.23 25.51 -9.93
CA ASN A 74 -33.80 26.49 -8.99
C ASN A 74 -35.30 26.25 -8.74
N ALA A 75 -36.05 25.87 -9.77
CA ALA A 75 -37.47 25.55 -9.68
C ALA A 75 -37.77 24.21 -9.01
N THR A 76 -36.82 23.27 -9.01
CA THR A 76 -36.94 21.98 -8.31
C THR A 76 -36.93 22.23 -6.81
N PRO A 77 -37.98 21.86 -6.03
CA PRO A 77 -38.00 22.13 -4.59
C PRO A 77 -36.89 21.41 -3.82
N ASP A 78 -36.53 21.91 -2.64
CA ASP A 78 -35.51 21.24 -1.83
C ASP A 78 -35.97 19.84 -1.40
N GLY A 79 -35.03 18.91 -1.45
CA GLY A 79 -35.28 17.48 -1.38
C GLY A 79 -35.73 16.84 -2.70
N ALA A 80 -36.30 17.56 -3.65
CA ALA A 80 -37.07 17.00 -4.76
C ALA A 80 -36.22 16.38 -5.90
N ARG A 81 -36.92 15.90 -6.93
CA ARG A 81 -36.32 15.26 -8.12
C ARG A 81 -36.44 16.18 -9.34
N LEU A 82 -35.32 16.33 -10.05
CA LEU A 82 -35.24 16.93 -11.38
C LEU A 82 -35.01 15.81 -12.40
N ILE A 83 -35.91 15.68 -13.37
CA ILE A 83 -35.75 14.80 -14.52
C ILE A 83 -35.32 15.64 -15.72
N VAL A 84 -34.18 15.32 -16.30
CA VAL A 84 -33.72 15.88 -17.57
C VAL A 84 -34.04 14.86 -18.66
N PRO A 85 -34.97 15.16 -19.59
CA PRO A 85 -35.32 14.28 -20.69
C PRO A 85 -34.11 13.95 -21.57
N ALA A 86 -34.16 12.83 -22.28
CA ALA A 86 -33.10 12.42 -23.20
C ALA A 86 -32.83 13.51 -24.26
N GLY A 87 -31.56 13.70 -24.59
CA GLY A 87 -31.11 14.76 -25.50
C GLY A 87 -29.62 15.07 -25.35
N VAL A 88 -29.13 15.96 -26.19
CA VAL A 88 -27.78 16.54 -26.09
C VAL A 88 -27.93 17.97 -25.61
N TYR A 89 -27.25 18.34 -24.54
CA TYR A 89 -27.31 19.67 -23.94
C TYR A 89 -25.92 20.27 -23.92
N LYS A 90 -25.76 21.39 -24.61
CA LYS A 90 -24.54 22.18 -24.59
C LYS A 90 -24.52 23.07 -23.36
N ILE A 91 -23.40 23.10 -22.64
CA ILE A 91 -23.21 23.79 -21.36
C ILE A 91 -22.01 24.72 -21.49
N ASP A 92 -22.24 25.99 -21.80
CA ASP A 92 -21.16 26.98 -21.91
C ASP A 92 -20.76 27.54 -20.53
N ALA A 93 -21.74 27.74 -19.64
CA ALA A 93 -21.52 28.09 -18.23
C ALA A 93 -21.83 26.91 -17.30
N GLY A 94 -20.95 26.62 -16.34
CA GLY A 94 -21.18 25.54 -15.38
C GLY A 94 -22.46 25.74 -14.56
N VAL A 95 -23.13 24.65 -14.24
CA VAL A 95 -24.41 24.66 -13.51
C VAL A 95 -24.15 24.38 -12.02
N ALA A 96 -24.65 25.25 -11.15
CA ALA A 96 -24.35 25.24 -9.72
C ALA A 96 -25.55 24.78 -8.88
N ILE A 97 -25.27 23.95 -7.87
CA ILE A 97 -26.23 23.47 -6.87
C ILE A 97 -25.67 23.83 -5.49
N THR A 98 -26.19 24.90 -4.88
CA THR A 98 -25.64 25.44 -3.62
C THR A 98 -26.67 25.37 -2.50
N ASP A 99 -26.31 24.75 -1.38
CA ASP A 99 -27.15 24.61 -0.18
C ASP A 99 -28.52 23.94 -0.46
N ARG A 100 -28.50 22.88 -1.28
CA ARG A 100 -29.70 22.13 -1.64
C ARG A 100 -29.48 20.63 -1.55
N THR A 101 -30.55 19.92 -1.21
CA THR A 101 -30.66 18.47 -1.34
C THR A 101 -31.52 18.17 -2.56
N LEU A 102 -31.01 17.47 -3.57
CA LEU A 102 -31.81 17.14 -4.74
C LEU A 102 -31.26 15.93 -5.49
N THR A 103 -32.13 15.29 -6.27
CA THR A 103 -31.77 14.19 -7.16
C THR A 103 -31.96 14.61 -8.60
N ILE A 104 -30.93 14.47 -9.44
CA ILE A 104 -30.96 14.72 -10.88
C ILE A 104 -30.91 13.38 -11.60
N GLU A 105 -31.93 13.10 -12.41
CA GLU A 105 -32.03 11.93 -13.25
C GLU A 105 -31.82 12.32 -14.71
N SER A 106 -30.75 11.78 -15.30
CA SER A 106 -30.23 12.17 -16.62
C SER A 106 -30.09 10.98 -17.57
N TYR A 107 -30.98 9.99 -17.46
CA TYR A 107 -30.92 8.81 -18.33
C TYR A 107 -31.19 9.19 -19.80
N GLY A 108 -30.28 8.80 -20.70
CA GLY A 108 -30.34 9.17 -22.11
C GLY A 108 -29.86 10.60 -22.41
N VAL A 109 -29.31 11.32 -21.44
CA VAL A 109 -28.79 12.67 -21.61
C VAL A 109 -27.31 12.66 -21.96
N THR A 110 -26.87 13.55 -22.86
CA THR A 110 -25.47 13.89 -23.07
C THR A 110 -25.22 15.36 -22.78
N TYR A 111 -24.36 15.66 -21.81
CA TYR A 111 -23.87 17.01 -21.52
C TYR A 111 -22.55 17.25 -22.24
N THR A 112 -22.44 18.38 -22.93
CA THR A 112 -21.22 18.79 -23.64
C THR A 112 -20.71 20.13 -23.14
N LYS A 113 -19.40 20.26 -22.91
CA LYS A 113 -18.77 21.52 -22.48
C LYS A 113 -17.37 21.66 -23.10
N ALA A 114 -17.15 22.75 -23.83
CA ALA A 114 -15.86 22.99 -24.50
C ALA A 114 -14.84 23.76 -23.63
N THR A 115 -15.33 24.53 -22.66
CA THR A 115 -14.55 25.46 -21.82
C THR A 115 -14.16 24.86 -20.47
N ASP A 116 -13.22 25.50 -19.78
CA ASP A 116 -12.76 25.12 -18.45
C ASP A 116 -13.87 25.16 -17.39
N GLY A 117 -13.63 24.45 -16.28
CA GLY A 117 -14.54 24.39 -15.13
C GLY A 117 -15.63 23.32 -15.26
N ALA A 118 -16.31 23.02 -14.15
CA ALA A 118 -17.26 21.91 -14.08
C ALA A 118 -18.49 22.09 -14.99
N ILE A 119 -19.06 20.97 -15.46
CA ILE A 119 -20.42 20.94 -16.00
C ILE A 119 -21.40 21.15 -14.85
N PHE A 120 -21.21 20.39 -13.75
CA PHE A 120 -21.99 20.54 -12.53
C PHE A 120 -21.07 20.72 -11.32
N SER A 121 -21.37 21.73 -10.51
CA SER A 121 -20.72 21.95 -9.22
C SER A 121 -21.76 21.99 -8.12
N SER A 122 -21.70 21.03 -7.21
CA SER A 122 -22.59 20.90 -6.06
C SER A 122 -21.85 21.23 -4.78
N ALA A 123 -22.36 22.15 -3.98
CA ALA A 123 -21.70 22.62 -2.78
C ALA A 123 -22.65 22.92 -1.62
N ALA A 124 -22.23 22.64 -0.40
CA ALA A 124 -22.77 23.33 0.77
C ALA A 124 -21.88 24.55 1.10
N THR A 125 -22.49 25.62 1.62
CA THR A 125 -21.74 26.68 2.27
C THR A 125 -21.33 26.26 3.68
N VAL A 126 -20.32 26.94 4.23
CA VAL A 126 -19.81 26.64 5.58
C VAL A 126 -20.85 27.14 6.58
N ASP A 127 -21.19 26.30 7.57
CA ASP A 127 -22.04 26.71 8.70
C ASP A 127 -21.27 27.69 9.62
N THR A 128 -21.90 28.16 10.69
CA THR A 128 -21.22 29.00 11.69
C THR A 128 -19.94 28.32 12.17
N VAL A 129 -18.82 29.03 12.03
CA VAL A 129 -17.50 28.59 12.48
C VAL A 129 -17.30 29.04 13.91
N TYR A 130 -17.03 28.09 14.80
CA TYR A 130 -16.70 28.35 16.20
C TYR A 130 -15.19 28.21 16.41
N PRO A 131 -14.53 29.20 17.03
CA PRO A 131 -13.17 29.00 17.53
C PRO A 131 -13.19 28.02 18.71
N VAL A 132 -12.22 27.12 18.75
CA VAL A 132 -12.05 26.14 19.84
C VAL A 132 -10.94 26.64 20.76
N THR A 133 -11.31 26.98 22.00
CA THR A 133 -10.38 27.55 22.99
C THR A 133 -9.69 26.48 23.84
N ALA A 134 -10.27 25.28 23.91
CA ALA A 134 -9.64 24.11 24.51
C ALA A 134 -10.12 22.83 23.80
N LEU A 135 -9.20 21.88 23.65
CA LEU A 135 -9.42 20.57 23.05
C LEU A 135 -8.84 19.51 23.97
N ALA A 136 -9.67 18.56 24.41
CA ALA A 136 -9.25 17.51 25.33
C ALA A 136 -9.79 16.14 24.91
N ALA A 137 -8.95 15.11 25.01
CA ALA A 137 -9.42 13.74 24.93
C ALA A 137 -10.32 13.44 26.14
N VAL A 138 -11.47 12.83 25.90
CA VAL A 138 -12.43 12.43 26.92
C VAL A 138 -12.92 11.03 26.66
N THR A 139 -13.59 10.47 27.65
CA THR A 139 -14.37 9.25 27.52
C THR A 139 -15.84 9.62 27.38
N VAL A 140 -16.47 9.17 26.30
CA VAL A 140 -17.91 9.32 26.09
C VAL A 140 -18.60 8.03 26.53
N ASN A 141 -19.70 8.17 27.27
CA ASN A 141 -20.46 7.04 27.79
C ASN A 141 -21.87 7.07 27.22
N ASP A 142 -22.25 5.99 26.56
CA ASP A 142 -23.62 5.72 26.16
C ASP A 142 -23.97 4.31 26.66
N GLU A 143 -24.35 3.37 25.77
CA GLU A 143 -24.42 1.94 26.12
C GLU A 143 -23.02 1.31 26.29
N ASN A 144 -22.04 1.81 25.56
CA ASN A 144 -20.63 1.42 25.65
C ASN A 144 -19.75 2.64 25.91
N THR A 145 -18.61 2.40 26.55
CA THR A 145 -17.56 3.40 26.72
C THR A 145 -16.70 3.50 25.45
N ALA A 146 -16.57 4.70 24.89
CA ALA A 146 -15.76 4.95 23.71
C ALA A 146 -14.84 6.19 23.90
N PRO A 147 -13.72 6.27 23.17
CA PRO A 147 -12.92 7.48 23.13
C PRO A 147 -13.68 8.62 22.44
N GLY A 148 -13.50 9.84 22.94
CA GLY A 148 -14.09 11.05 22.38
C GLY A 148 -13.18 12.27 22.51
N GLN A 149 -13.62 13.39 21.95
CA GLN A 149 -12.96 14.70 22.06
C GLN A 149 -13.95 15.72 22.61
N ARG A 150 -13.54 16.49 23.63
CA ARG A 150 -14.30 17.63 24.14
C ARG A 150 -13.72 18.91 23.57
N LEU A 151 -14.57 19.68 22.91
CA LEU A 151 -14.30 21.04 22.45
C LEU A 151 -14.87 22.03 23.46
N THR A 152 -14.08 23.04 23.83
CA THR A 152 -14.60 24.26 24.45
C THR A 152 -14.75 25.34 23.39
N VAL A 153 -15.96 25.87 23.24
CA VAL A 153 -16.33 26.87 22.22
C VAL A 153 -17.04 28.06 22.87
N SER A 154 -17.06 29.21 22.21
CA SER A 154 -17.81 30.36 22.69
C SER A 154 -19.32 30.20 22.40
N GLY A 155 -20.13 30.12 23.45
CA GLY A 155 -21.60 30.13 23.34
C GLY A 155 -22.23 28.76 23.06
N SER A 156 -23.52 28.77 22.71
CA SER A 156 -24.25 27.58 22.30
C SER A 156 -24.13 27.38 20.79
N THR A 157 -23.82 26.15 20.38
CA THR A 157 -23.69 25.80 18.96
C THR A 157 -25.02 25.48 18.28
N GLY A 158 -26.05 25.13 19.06
CA GLY A 158 -27.31 24.60 18.53
C GLY A 158 -27.16 23.24 17.84
N TRP A 159 -26.02 22.56 18.01
CA TRP A 159 -25.78 21.24 17.43
C TRP A 159 -26.44 20.15 18.26
N SER A 160 -26.81 19.06 17.60
CA SER A 160 -27.45 17.91 18.23
C SER A 160 -26.63 16.65 18.04
N ARG A 161 -26.86 15.65 18.89
CA ARG A 161 -26.28 14.31 18.74
C ARG A 161 -26.50 13.80 17.31
N GLY A 162 -25.45 13.26 16.70
CA GLY A 162 -25.46 12.77 15.32
C GLY A 162 -25.14 13.82 14.25
N ASP A 163 -25.02 15.11 14.60
CA ASP A 163 -24.46 16.10 13.68
C ASP A 163 -23.01 15.76 13.34
N ILE A 164 -22.64 15.95 12.07
CA ILE A 164 -21.26 15.78 11.60
C ILE A 164 -20.60 17.16 11.64
N VAL A 165 -19.41 17.23 12.22
CA VAL A 165 -18.61 18.45 12.28
C VAL A 165 -17.27 18.21 11.60
N GLN A 166 -16.69 19.27 11.05
CA GLN A 166 -15.29 19.28 10.62
C GLN A 166 -14.49 20.14 11.59
N LEU A 167 -13.56 19.50 12.31
CA LEU A 167 -12.57 20.16 13.15
C LEU A 167 -11.33 20.43 12.29
N VAL A 168 -10.83 21.65 12.29
CA VAL A 168 -9.65 22.05 11.52
C VAL A 168 -8.67 22.83 12.39
N SER A 169 -7.40 22.80 12.02
CA SER A 169 -6.33 23.53 12.71
C SER A 169 -5.31 24.05 11.71
N ASP A 170 -4.64 25.15 12.06
CA ASP A 170 -3.54 25.66 11.24
C ASP A 170 -2.24 24.85 11.42
N ASP A 171 -2.23 23.82 12.24
CA ASP A 171 -1.07 22.92 12.32
C ASP A 171 -0.81 22.22 10.98
N VAL A 172 0.48 22.07 10.66
CA VAL A 172 0.93 21.34 9.47
C VAL A 172 0.58 19.87 9.63
N LEU A 173 -0.02 19.29 8.60
CA LEU A 173 -0.41 17.90 8.52
C LEU A 173 0.84 17.00 8.62
N PRO A 174 1.05 16.27 9.72
CA PRO A 174 2.29 15.53 9.91
C PRO A 174 2.49 14.47 8.82
N GLY A 175 3.69 14.34 8.26
CA GLY A 175 3.96 13.34 7.22
C GLY A 175 3.20 13.53 5.90
N GLY A 176 2.41 14.58 5.73
CA GLY A 176 1.96 15.03 4.41
C GLY A 176 3.15 15.53 3.57
N LEU A 177 2.90 15.85 2.32
CA LEU A 177 3.90 16.54 1.49
C LEU A 177 4.25 17.88 2.18
N PRO A 178 5.54 18.31 2.19
CA PRO A 178 5.87 19.65 2.65
C PRO A 178 5.22 20.70 1.74
N GLY A 179 4.72 21.77 2.34
CA GLY A 179 4.27 22.95 1.61
C GLY A 179 5.42 23.89 1.23
N GLY A 180 5.06 25.15 0.96
CA GLY A 180 5.98 26.22 0.60
C GLY A 180 6.30 27.18 1.75
N GLY A 181 6.09 26.77 3.01
CA GLY A 181 6.25 27.61 4.21
C GLY A 181 5.07 28.57 4.47
N THR A 182 4.48 29.13 3.42
CA THR A 182 3.24 29.95 3.53
C THR A 182 2.00 29.07 3.38
N ASN A 183 1.95 28.29 2.32
CA ASN A 183 0.90 27.31 2.08
C ASN A 183 1.40 25.96 2.55
N GLU A 184 0.70 25.37 3.51
CA GLU A 184 1.03 24.07 4.10
C GLU A 184 -0.19 23.17 4.02
N TYR A 185 0.03 21.87 3.90
CA TYR A 185 -1.04 20.90 4.10
C TYR A 185 -1.43 20.95 5.57
N ARG A 186 -2.71 21.15 5.89
CA ARG A 186 -3.15 21.46 7.25
C ARG A 186 -4.07 20.41 7.84
N CYS A 187 -4.02 20.28 9.17
CA CYS A 187 -4.79 19.32 9.94
C CYS A 187 -6.31 19.57 9.85
N GLY A 188 -7.06 18.49 9.69
CA GLY A 188 -8.52 18.52 9.72
C GLY A 188 -9.09 17.11 9.84
N GLN A 189 -10.28 16.99 10.43
CA GLN A 189 -10.94 15.72 10.66
C GLN A 189 -12.46 15.88 10.76
N HIS A 190 -13.19 14.96 10.13
CA HIS A 190 -14.63 14.83 10.33
C HIS A 190 -14.91 14.00 11.59
N LEU A 191 -15.83 14.47 12.43
CA LEU A 191 -16.21 13.84 13.69
C LEU A 191 -17.73 13.94 13.86
N MET A 192 -18.30 13.09 14.72
CA MET A 192 -19.73 13.11 15.03
C MET A 192 -19.97 13.70 16.41
N VAL A 193 -20.96 14.58 16.54
CA VAL A 193 -21.41 15.14 17.82
C VAL A 193 -22.08 14.04 18.64
N HIS A 194 -21.56 13.81 19.84
CA HIS A 194 -22.18 12.96 20.86
C HIS A 194 -23.15 13.78 21.72
N ALA A 195 -22.68 14.91 22.24
CA ALA A 195 -23.46 15.82 23.06
C ALA A 195 -22.98 17.26 22.86
N ALA A 196 -23.88 18.23 23.01
CA ALA A 196 -23.55 19.65 22.99
C ALA A 196 -24.28 20.35 24.14
N SER A 197 -23.57 21.26 24.79
CA SER A 197 -24.11 22.13 25.84
C SER A 197 -23.60 23.55 25.66
N ALA A 198 -23.96 24.46 26.56
CA ALA A 198 -23.44 25.82 26.51
C ALA A 198 -21.92 25.81 26.72
N GLY A 199 -21.17 26.16 25.67
CA GLY A 199 -19.72 26.29 25.69
C GLY A 199 -18.92 24.99 25.53
N THR A 200 -19.56 23.83 25.45
CA THR A 200 -18.86 22.55 25.23
C THR A 200 -19.56 21.65 24.22
N VAL A 201 -18.76 20.93 23.43
CA VAL A 201 -19.24 19.91 22.48
C VAL A 201 -18.38 18.66 22.65
N ASP A 202 -19.02 17.53 22.97
CA ASP A 202 -18.38 16.23 23.01
C ASP A 202 -18.58 15.51 21.67
N LEU A 203 -17.49 15.01 21.11
CA LEU A 203 -17.40 14.35 19.82
C LEU A 203 -17.00 12.88 19.99
N LEU A 204 -17.49 12.01 19.12
CA LEU A 204 -17.10 10.60 19.06
C LEU A 204 -15.78 10.43 18.30
N GLY A 205 -14.86 9.63 18.86
CA GLY A 205 -13.60 9.24 18.23
C GLY A 205 -12.35 9.92 18.78
N THR A 206 -11.19 9.47 18.29
CA THR A 206 -9.88 10.04 18.59
C THR A 206 -9.40 10.93 17.46
N LEU A 207 -8.60 11.95 17.78
CA LEU A 207 -7.84 12.68 16.77
C LEU A 207 -6.75 11.81 16.18
N TYR A 208 -6.60 11.85 14.85
CA TYR A 208 -5.51 11.15 14.15
C TYR A 208 -4.24 11.99 14.05
N ASP A 209 -4.39 13.31 14.02
CA ASP A 209 -3.29 14.27 13.96
C ASP A 209 -3.43 15.28 15.11
N PRO A 210 -2.32 15.74 15.70
CA PRO A 210 -2.34 16.76 16.73
C PRO A 210 -2.92 18.08 16.20
N MET A 211 -3.72 18.75 17.03
CA MET A 211 -4.31 20.06 16.75
C MET A 211 -4.15 20.96 17.97
N SER A 212 -3.55 22.12 17.78
CA SER A 212 -3.06 23.04 18.82
C SER A 212 -3.10 24.50 18.38
N THR A 213 -2.97 24.79 17.08
CA THR A 213 -2.94 26.16 16.55
C THR A 213 -4.23 26.51 15.85
N ASN A 214 -4.83 27.66 16.20
CA ASN A 214 -6.04 28.23 15.57
C ASN A 214 -7.12 27.19 15.23
N ILE A 215 -7.51 26.43 16.27
CA ILE A 215 -8.47 25.35 16.11
C ILE A 215 -9.86 25.94 15.90
N ARG A 216 -10.53 25.45 14.86
CA ARG A 216 -11.85 25.92 14.43
C ARG A 216 -12.72 24.72 14.12
N VAL A 217 -14.01 24.83 14.39
CA VAL A 217 -14.97 23.78 14.11
C VAL A 217 -16.22 24.35 13.47
N HIS A 218 -16.79 23.64 12.50
CA HIS A 218 -18.13 23.94 11.99
C HIS A 218 -18.90 22.65 11.76
N ARG A 219 -20.22 22.75 11.75
CA ARG A 219 -21.09 21.66 11.36
C ARG A 219 -21.11 21.51 9.83
N MET A 220 -21.13 20.27 9.36
CA MET A 220 -21.42 19.93 7.98
C MET A 220 -22.92 20.07 7.74
N ARG A 221 -23.32 20.97 6.84
CA ARG A 221 -24.73 21.08 6.47
C ARG A 221 -25.18 19.78 5.80
N ARG A 222 -26.35 19.26 6.18
CA ARG A 222 -26.88 17.98 5.69
C ARG A 222 -27.52 18.10 4.31
N HIS A 223 -26.77 18.65 3.36
CA HIS A 223 -27.16 18.73 1.96
C HIS A 223 -26.64 17.51 1.21
N ARG A 224 -27.55 16.86 0.45
CA ARG A 224 -27.27 15.66 -0.34
C ARG A 224 -27.65 15.88 -1.79
N VAL A 225 -26.67 15.85 -2.68
CA VAL A 225 -26.92 15.90 -4.13
C VAL A 225 -26.65 14.54 -4.74
N VAL A 226 -27.62 14.02 -5.48
CA VAL A 226 -27.56 12.72 -6.14
C VAL A 226 -27.66 12.95 -7.65
N PHE A 227 -26.68 12.49 -8.40
CA PHE A 227 -26.70 12.43 -9.86
C PHE A 227 -26.82 10.98 -10.32
N ARG A 228 -27.82 10.70 -11.16
CA ARG A 228 -28.04 9.37 -11.74
C ARG A 228 -28.10 9.46 -13.26
N GLY A 229 -27.34 8.62 -13.94
CA GLY A 229 -27.30 8.62 -15.39
C GLY A 229 -26.47 9.76 -15.98
N GLY A 230 -26.58 9.91 -17.29
CA GLY A 230 -25.94 10.97 -18.05
C GLY A 230 -24.61 10.54 -18.68
N ARG A 231 -24.36 11.08 -19.87
CA ARG A 231 -23.08 11.01 -20.56
C ARG A 231 -22.44 12.40 -20.54
N PHE A 232 -21.19 12.50 -20.11
CA PHE A 232 -20.48 13.77 -19.95
C PHE A 232 -19.32 13.83 -20.94
N THR A 233 -19.25 14.90 -21.73
CA THR A 233 -18.19 15.17 -22.71
C THR A 233 -17.65 16.56 -22.45
N LYS A 234 -16.40 16.64 -21.99
CA LYS A 234 -15.74 17.91 -21.66
C LYS A 234 -14.33 17.95 -22.24
N THR A 235 -13.99 19.03 -22.94
CA THR A 235 -12.63 19.22 -23.49
C THR A 235 -11.80 20.24 -22.71
N GLY A 236 -12.44 21.20 -22.04
CA GLY A 236 -11.75 22.18 -21.21
C GLY A 236 -11.16 21.57 -19.94
N GLY A 237 -10.22 22.30 -19.32
CA GLY A 237 -9.46 21.92 -18.14
C GLY A 237 -10.29 21.79 -16.86
N GLY A 238 -9.76 21.04 -15.88
CA GLY A 238 -10.34 20.90 -14.54
C GLY A 238 -11.36 19.77 -14.39
N VAL A 239 -12.12 19.77 -13.29
CA VAL A 239 -13.10 18.74 -12.95
C VAL A 239 -14.36 18.79 -13.84
N THR A 240 -14.99 17.65 -14.12
CA THR A 240 -16.26 17.57 -14.87
C THR A 240 -17.48 17.69 -13.96
N VAL A 241 -17.53 16.89 -12.89
CA VAL A 241 -18.57 16.95 -11.87
C VAL A 241 -17.93 17.08 -10.49
N ALA A 242 -18.28 18.13 -9.75
CA ALA A 242 -17.67 18.44 -8.46
C ALA A 242 -18.71 18.41 -7.33
N PHE A 243 -18.33 17.79 -6.21
CA PHE A 243 -19.07 17.78 -4.95
C PHE A 243 -18.21 18.36 -3.84
N THR A 244 -18.71 19.36 -3.13
CA THR A 244 -17.94 20.09 -2.12
C THR A 244 -18.73 20.28 -0.83
N ARG A 245 -18.18 19.82 0.31
CA ARG A 245 -18.79 19.95 1.65
C ARG A 245 -20.17 19.30 1.80
N LEU A 246 -20.45 18.23 1.07
CA LEU A 246 -21.74 17.56 1.10
C LEU A 246 -21.71 16.33 2.02
N VAL A 247 -22.87 15.99 2.57
CA VAL A 247 -23.08 14.76 3.34
C VAL A 247 -23.82 13.77 2.43
N ALA A 248 -23.20 12.62 2.21
CA ALA A 248 -23.66 11.54 1.35
C ALA A 248 -24.02 11.95 -0.10
N PRO A 249 -23.20 12.77 -0.81
CA PRO A 249 -23.43 13.02 -2.23
C PRO A 249 -23.22 11.74 -3.05
N GLU A 250 -23.93 11.60 -4.16
CA GLU A 250 -23.86 10.41 -5.02
C GLU A 250 -23.69 10.76 -6.49
N PHE A 251 -22.86 9.98 -7.19
CA PHE A 251 -22.72 10.00 -8.65
C PHE A 251 -22.78 8.56 -9.17
N THR A 252 -23.91 8.17 -9.78
CA THR A 252 -24.16 6.78 -10.17
C THR A 252 -24.63 6.63 -11.61
N ASP A 253 -24.35 5.46 -12.18
CA ASP A 253 -24.86 5.02 -13.49
C ASP A 253 -24.49 5.97 -14.64
N ALA A 254 -23.35 6.65 -14.51
CA ALA A 254 -22.93 7.73 -15.39
C ALA A 254 -21.73 7.34 -16.26
N VAL A 255 -21.61 7.98 -17.42
CA VAL A 255 -20.49 7.79 -18.33
C VAL A 255 -19.79 9.12 -18.59
N VAL A 256 -18.51 9.25 -18.25
CA VAL A 256 -17.66 10.35 -18.70
C VAL A 256 -16.93 9.87 -19.95
N HIS A 257 -17.40 10.30 -21.13
CA HIS A 257 -16.81 9.93 -22.41
C HIS A 257 -15.39 10.48 -22.56
N THR A 258 -15.24 11.78 -22.27
CA THR A 258 -13.96 12.46 -22.27
C THR A 258 -14.04 13.64 -21.31
N THR A 259 -12.92 13.94 -20.65
CA THR A 259 -12.73 15.12 -19.80
C THR A 259 -11.38 15.76 -20.10
N GLY A 260 -11.20 17.05 -19.80
CA GLY A 260 -9.89 17.73 -19.82
C GLY A 260 -9.20 17.73 -18.46
N GLY A 261 -9.37 16.69 -17.65
CA GLY A 261 -8.79 16.58 -16.31
C GLY A 261 -9.49 15.53 -15.47
N GLN A 262 -10.12 15.95 -14.38
CA GLN A 262 -10.78 15.04 -13.44
C GLN A 262 -12.20 14.75 -13.92
N ALA A 263 -12.63 13.50 -13.89
CA ALA A 263 -14.01 13.14 -14.18
C ALA A 263 -14.92 13.54 -13.01
N VAL A 264 -14.67 13.03 -11.80
CA VAL A 264 -15.45 13.37 -10.61
C VAL A 264 -14.53 13.73 -9.45
N SER A 265 -14.87 14.80 -8.73
CA SER A 265 -14.17 15.20 -7.50
C SER A 265 -15.11 15.28 -6.31
N PHE A 266 -14.68 14.73 -5.17
CA PHE A 266 -15.31 14.88 -3.86
C PHE A 266 -14.36 15.62 -2.93
N ALA A 267 -14.71 16.86 -2.55
CA ALA A 267 -13.86 17.71 -1.72
C ALA A 267 -14.52 18.03 -0.37
N GLY A 268 -13.89 17.63 0.73
CA GLY A 268 -14.41 17.80 2.09
C GLY A 268 -15.80 17.18 2.28
N CYS A 269 -16.11 16.12 1.55
CA CYS A 269 -17.39 15.42 1.65
C CYS A 269 -17.33 14.31 2.70
N VAL A 270 -18.49 13.88 3.19
CA VAL A 270 -18.59 12.78 4.14
C VAL A 270 -19.58 11.74 3.61
N GLY A 271 -19.18 10.47 3.56
CA GLY A 271 -20.07 9.38 3.13
C GLY A 271 -20.43 9.41 1.64
N TRP A 272 -19.58 10.00 0.80
CA TRP A 272 -19.83 10.13 -0.63
C TRP A 272 -19.88 8.77 -1.34
N ARG A 273 -20.61 8.68 -2.46
CA ARG A 273 -20.72 7.46 -3.26
C ARG A 273 -20.49 7.71 -4.75
N ALA A 274 -19.64 6.90 -5.38
CA ALA A 274 -19.53 6.79 -6.83
C ALA A 274 -19.75 5.33 -7.23
N ASP A 275 -20.76 5.03 -8.03
CA ASP A 275 -21.14 3.63 -8.28
C ASP A 275 -21.58 3.39 -9.72
N ASN A 276 -21.10 2.32 -10.33
CA ASN A 276 -21.35 2.02 -11.75
C ASN A 276 -21.00 3.21 -12.66
N VAL A 277 -19.82 3.79 -12.44
CA VAL A 277 -19.31 4.94 -13.22
C VAL A 277 -18.31 4.44 -14.25
N VAL A 278 -18.50 4.87 -15.50
CA VAL A 278 -17.57 4.61 -16.59
C VAL A 278 -16.84 5.90 -16.94
N VAL A 279 -15.52 5.84 -17.06
CA VAL A 279 -14.71 6.94 -17.62
C VAL A 279 -13.93 6.36 -18.79
N GLU A 280 -14.20 6.83 -20.01
CA GLU A 280 -13.64 6.24 -21.23
C GLU A 280 -12.28 6.85 -21.61
N ASN A 281 -12.03 8.10 -21.21
CA ASN A 281 -10.80 8.84 -21.45
C ASN A 281 -10.66 10.06 -20.52
N ALA A 282 -9.51 10.21 -19.89
CA ALA A 282 -9.10 11.44 -19.19
C ALA A 282 -7.59 11.64 -19.39
N PRO A 283 -7.16 12.59 -20.24
CA PRO A 283 -5.77 12.68 -20.67
C PRO A 283 -4.86 13.09 -19.51
N ASN A 284 -3.63 12.58 -19.54
CA ASN A 284 -2.56 12.96 -18.63
C ASN A 284 -1.55 13.85 -19.36
N ILE A 285 -1.63 15.17 -19.16
CA ILE A 285 -0.71 16.15 -19.75
C ILE A 285 -0.15 17.03 -18.63
N PRO A 286 0.80 16.51 -17.81
CA PRO A 286 1.34 17.24 -16.66
C PRO A 286 1.99 18.58 -17.02
N THR A 287 2.61 18.67 -18.21
CA THR A 287 3.20 19.91 -18.73
C THR A 287 2.20 21.05 -18.91
N SER A 288 0.91 20.71 -19.01
CA SER A 288 -0.21 21.66 -19.11
C SER A 288 -1.06 21.68 -17.84
N GLY A 289 -0.62 21.04 -16.75
CA GLY A 289 -1.38 20.94 -15.50
C GLY A 289 -2.64 20.08 -15.60
N ILE A 290 -2.80 19.30 -16.67
CA ILE A 290 -3.96 18.44 -16.89
C ILE A 290 -3.62 17.05 -16.36
N PHE A 291 -4.31 16.64 -15.30
CA PHE A 291 -4.15 15.31 -14.72
C PHE A 291 -5.46 14.53 -14.84
N GLY A 292 -5.41 13.44 -15.61
CA GLY A 292 -6.55 12.59 -15.90
C GLY A 292 -6.90 11.70 -14.71
N TYR A 293 -7.92 12.05 -13.93
CA TYR A 293 -8.37 11.25 -12.78
C TYR A 293 -9.80 10.78 -13.00
N GLY A 294 -10.06 9.49 -12.75
CA GLY A 294 -11.43 8.96 -12.74
C GLY A 294 -12.21 9.53 -11.56
N ILE A 295 -11.87 9.07 -10.35
CA ILE A 295 -12.38 9.61 -9.10
C ILE A 295 -11.24 10.30 -8.35
N MET A 296 -11.44 11.57 -7.98
CA MET A 296 -10.54 12.32 -7.11
C MET A 296 -11.21 12.59 -5.76
N ASN A 297 -10.56 12.18 -4.69
CA ASN A 297 -10.98 12.47 -3.33
C ASN A 297 -10.04 13.48 -2.67
N MET A 298 -10.56 14.65 -2.30
CA MET A 298 -9.81 15.71 -1.63
C MET A 298 -10.32 15.91 -0.21
N SER A 299 -9.54 15.50 0.79
CA SER A 299 -9.90 15.70 2.20
C SER A 299 -11.30 15.19 2.60
N SER A 300 -11.83 14.18 1.91
CA SER A 300 -13.14 13.59 2.23
C SER A 300 -13.01 12.32 3.07
N SER A 301 -14.08 11.96 3.78
CA SER A 301 -14.06 10.81 4.70
C SER A 301 -15.21 9.83 4.46
N TRP A 302 -14.95 8.55 4.74
CA TRP A 302 -15.94 7.46 4.75
C TRP A 302 -16.70 7.27 3.43
N GLY A 303 -16.10 7.64 2.30
CA GLY A 303 -16.69 7.48 0.99
C GLY A 303 -16.50 6.08 0.39
N ARG A 304 -17.29 5.79 -0.64
CA ARG A 304 -17.28 4.51 -1.34
C ARG A 304 -17.31 4.71 -2.85
N ALA A 305 -16.42 4.02 -3.54
CA ALA A 305 -16.48 3.88 -4.98
C ALA A 305 -16.60 2.40 -5.37
N SER A 306 -17.57 2.03 -6.20
CA SER A 306 -17.78 0.62 -6.56
C SER A 306 -18.16 0.44 -8.02
N ARG A 307 -17.83 -0.75 -8.58
CA ARG A 307 -18.22 -1.12 -9.95
C ARG A 307 -17.76 -0.10 -11.00
N LEU A 308 -16.60 0.50 -10.79
CA LEU A 308 -16.03 1.46 -11.73
C LEU A 308 -15.44 0.74 -12.94
N ARG A 309 -15.54 1.37 -14.11
CA ARG A 309 -14.81 0.96 -15.33
C ARG A 309 -14.08 2.18 -15.89
N ILE A 310 -12.79 2.28 -15.61
CA ILE A 310 -12.02 3.50 -15.86
C ILE A 310 -10.90 3.21 -16.85
N HIS A 311 -10.89 3.95 -17.96
CA HIS A 311 -10.02 3.71 -19.10
C HIS A 311 -9.20 4.95 -19.44
N ARG A 312 -7.92 4.76 -19.80
CA ARG A 312 -7.05 5.80 -20.38
C ARG A 312 -7.03 7.06 -19.51
N VAL A 313 -6.60 6.86 -18.27
CA VAL A 313 -6.46 7.90 -17.25
C VAL A 313 -5.06 7.84 -16.64
N ARG A 314 -4.65 8.85 -15.86
CA ARG A 314 -3.47 8.76 -15.02
C ARG A 314 -3.70 7.82 -13.83
N HIS A 315 -4.79 8.06 -13.09
CA HIS A 315 -5.22 7.28 -11.93
C HIS A 315 -6.73 7.03 -12.04
N ALA A 316 -7.17 5.77 -11.87
CA ALA A 316 -8.60 5.44 -11.86
C ALA A 316 -9.27 5.97 -10.58
N TYR A 317 -8.59 5.77 -9.46
CA TYR A 317 -8.87 6.45 -8.21
C TYR A 317 -7.59 7.10 -7.71
N THR A 318 -7.70 8.33 -7.23
CA THR A 318 -6.66 8.99 -6.45
C THR A 318 -7.28 9.78 -5.32
N ASN A 319 -6.47 10.05 -4.32
CA ASN A 319 -6.78 11.06 -3.33
C ASN A 319 -5.71 12.15 -3.30
N ASP A 320 -6.03 13.28 -2.68
CA ASP A 320 -5.08 14.36 -2.49
C ASP A 320 -5.47 15.26 -1.31
N ASN A 321 -4.58 16.17 -1.00
CA ASN A 321 -4.80 17.27 -0.09
C ASN A 321 -4.37 18.55 -0.81
N THR A 322 -4.62 19.72 -0.23
CA THR A 322 -4.12 20.98 -0.80
C THR A 322 -3.36 21.76 0.24
N ALA A 323 -2.25 22.38 -0.18
CA ALA A 323 -1.52 23.31 0.66
C ALA A 323 -2.29 24.63 0.79
N LEU A 324 -2.55 25.06 2.02
CA LEU A 324 -3.37 26.22 2.36
C LEU A 324 -2.59 27.22 3.22
N PRO A 325 -2.87 28.53 3.13
CA PRO A 325 -2.36 29.49 4.10
C PRO A 325 -3.02 29.29 5.47
N ALA A 326 -2.36 29.76 6.54
CA ALA A 326 -2.93 29.74 7.88
C ALA A 326 -4.20 30.61 7.90
N GLY A 327 -5.23 30.20 8.66
CA GLY A 327 -6.51 30.88 8.72
C GLY A 327 -7.38 30.75 7.47
N SER A 328 -7.03 29.88 6.52
CA SER A 328 -7.83 29.69 5.30
C SER A 328 -9.30 29.36 5.62
N THR A 329 -10.20 29.91 4.80
CA THR A 329 -11.65 29.67 4.84
C THR A 329 -12.07 28.53 3.92
N GLN A 330 -11.11 27.89 3.24
CA GLN A 330 -11.37 26.72 2.40
C GLN A 330 -11.40 25.43 3.24
N PHE A 331 -12.35 25.35 4.19
CA PHE A 331 -12.49 24.22 5.12
C PHE A 331 -12.49 22.84 4.45
N HIS A 332 -13.07 22.74 3.26
CA HIS A 332 -13.15 21.50 2.47
C HIS A 332 -11.80 20.92 2.01
N LEU A 333 -10.70 21.67 2.18
CA LEU A 333 -9.34 21.25 1.82
C LEU A 333 -8.47 20.95 3.04
N TYR A 334 -9.01 21.11 4.26
CA TYR A 334 -8.31 20.77 5.50
C TYR A 334 -8.47 19.27 5.80
N GLY A 335 -7.38 18.65 6.25
CA GLY A 335 -7.38 17.28 6.72
C GLY A 335 -7.17 16.24 5.64
N ARG A 336 -7.12 14.98 6.07
CA ARG A 336 -6.80 13.81 5.25
C ARG A 336 -8.02 13.25 4.52
N PRO A 337 -7.85 12.76 3.28
CA PRO A 337 -8.66 11.66 2.80
C PRO A 337 -8.57 10.49 3.81
N PHE A 338 -9.72 10.06 4.32
CA PHE A 338 -9.77 9.11 5.42
C PHE A 338 -10.81 8.00 5.23
N ALA A 339 -10.35 6.74 5.37
CA ALA A 339 -11.20 5.56 5.44
C ALA A 339 -12.21 5.43 4.28
N ASN A 340 -11.77 5.74 3.07
CA ASN A 340 -12.56 5.54 1.85
C ASN A 340 -12.31 4.13 1.29
N VAL A 341 -13.33 3.54 0.66
CA VAL A 341 -13.26 2.19 0.10
C VAL A 341 -13.53 2.25 -1.40
N VAL A 342 -12.64 1.65 -2.19
CA VAL A 342 -12.87 1.37 -3.61
C VAL A 342 -13.02 -0.14 -3.76
N SER A 343 -14.10 -0.61 -4.39
CA SER A 343 -14.32 -2.04 -4.56
C SER A 343 -14.81 -2.47 -5.94
N ASP A 344 -14.54 -3.73 -6.29
CA ASP A 344 -15.13 -4.43 -7.45
C ASP A 344 -15.03 -3.63 -8.74
N SER A 345 -13.85 -3.04 -8.97
CA SER A 345 -13.62 -2.01 -9.99
C SER A 345 -12.47 -2.38 -10.90
N VAL A 346 -12.48 -1.88 -12.13
CA VAL A 346 -11.46 -2.20 -13.13
C VAL A 346 -10.87 -0.92 -13.72
N ALA A 347 -9.54 -0.85 -13.75
CA ALA A 347 -8.77 0.19 -14.41
C ALA A 347 -8.04 -0.37 -15.64
N ILE A 348 -8.06 0.34 -16.76
CA ILE A 348 -7.49 -0.13 -18.03
C ILE A 348 -6.65 0.98 -18.67
N GLY A 349 -5.41 0.67 -19.04
CA GLY A 349 -4.58 1.60 -19.83
C GLY A 349 -4.17 2.84 -19.05
N THR A 350 -3.75 2.71 -17.78
CA THR A 350 -3.38 3.88 -16.97
C THR A 350 -1.92 4.30 -17.14
N ASP A 351 -1.68 5.60 -17.29
CA ASP A 351 -0.34 6.17 -17.48
C ASP A 351 0.53 6.18 -16.20
N ASN A 352 -0.06 5.85 -15.06
CA ASN A 352 0.61 5.75 -13.76
C ASN A 352 -0.08 4.66 -12.89
N SER A 353 0.05 4.72 -11.57
CA SER A 353 -0.67 3.84 -10.63
C SER A 353 -2.17 3.88 -10.87
N ALA A 354 -2.80 2.76 -11.18
CA ALA A 354 -4.24 2.70 -11.40
C ALA A 354 -5.02 3.08 -10.13
N TRP A 355 -4.64 2.49 -9.01
CA TRP A 355 -5.23 2.67 -7.70
C TRP A 355 -4.23 3.38 -6.80
N ASP A 356 -4.46 4.67 -6.55
CA ASP A 356 -3.44 5.54 -6.02
C ASP A 356 -3.87 6.23 -4.72
N THR A 357 -2.91 6.40 -3.81
CA THR A 357 -3.05 7.24 -2.62
C THR A 357 -1.89 8.22 -2.52
N HIS A 358 -2.13 9.36 -1.90
CA HIS A 358 -1.15 10.41 -1.62
C HIS A 358 -0.76 10.44 -0.13
N SER A 359 0.37 11.07 0.17
CA SER A 359 1.00 11.06 1.51
C SER A 359 0.13 11.64 2.63
N GLY A 360 -0.78 12.55 2.28
CA GLY A 360 -1.73 13.13 3.23
C GLY A 360 -2.96 12.26 3.50
N SER A 361 -3.04 11.02 3.01
CA SER A 361 -4.19 10.13 3.19
C SER A 361 -3.97 9.04 4.26
N GLN A 362 -5.06 8.46 4.75
CA GLN A 362 -5.01 7.40 5.76
C GLN A 362 -6.18 6.40 5.62
N ALA A 363 -5.91 5.12 5.85
CA ALA A 363 -6.90 4.03 5.94
C ALA A 363 -7.77 3.80 4.69
N GLU A 364 -7.35 4.29 3.53
CA GLU A 364 -7.94 3.96 2.23
C GLU A 364 -7.84 2.45 1.92
N GLN A 365 -8.87 1.90 1.29
CA GLN A 365 -8.97 0.46 1.01
C GLN A 365 -9.29 0.20 -0.46
N PHE A 366 -8.62 -0.79 -1.05
CA PHE A 366 -8.90 -1.30 -2.39
C PHE A 366 -9.29 -2.79 -2.30
N VAL A 367 -10.52 -3.14 -2.64
CA VAL A 367 -11.07 -4.49 -2.48
C VAL A 367 -11.52 -5.04 -3.84
N ASN A 368 -10.90 -6.12 -4.32
CA ASN A 368 -11.16 -6.70 -5.65
C ASN A 368 -11.03 -5.65 -6.78
N CYS A 369 -10.00 -4.82 -6.72
CA CYS A 369 -9.73 -3.80 -7.72
C CYS A 369 -8.72 -4.30 -8.76
N ASP A 370 -9.16 -4.52 -9.98
CA ASP A 370 -8.35 -5.06 -11.07
C ASP A 370 -7.68 -3.95 -11.89
N ALA A 371 -6.51 -4.26 -12.47
CA ALA A 371 -5.80 -3.37 -13.38
C ALA A 371 -5.26 -4.14 -14.60
N ILE A 372 -5.42 -3.56 -15.78
CA ILE A 372 -5.04 -4.16 -17.06
C ILE A 372 -4.27 -3.14 -17.89
N ASP A 373 -3.11 -3.51 -18.42
CA ASP A 373 -2.30 -2.65 -19.29
C ASP A 373 -1.94 -1.31 -18.61
N CYS A 374 -1.57 -1.36 -17.34
CA CYS A 374 -1.29 -0.17 -16.53
C CYS A 374 0.21 -0.01 -16.27
N TYR A 375 0.67 1.22 -16.06
CA TYR A 375 2.05 1.45 -15.61
C TYR A 375 2.31 0.77 -14.25
N ASN A 376 1.44 1.01 -13.27
CA ASN A 376 1.55 0.41 -11.95
C ASN A 376 0.13 0.08 -11.44
N VAL A 377 -0.06 -1.00 -10.68
CA VAL A 377 -1.41 -1.34 -10.20
C VAL A 377 -1.75 -0.52 -8.96
N TYR A 378 -0.98 -0.70 -7.89
CA TYR A 378 -1.20 0.02 -6.63
C TYR A 378 -0.04 0.98 -6.34
N GLY A 379 -0.36 2.24 -6.08
CA GLY A 379 0.56 3.26 -5.59
C GLY A 379 0.17 3.72 -4.20
N LEU A 380 0.87 3.25 -3.17
CA LEU A 380 0.52 3.52 -1.78
C LEU A 380 1.50 4.53 -1.16
N ARG A 381 0.96 5.68 -0.75
CA ARG A 381 1.57 6.71 0.10
C ARG A 381 0.59 7.05 1.22
N GLY A 382 1.07 7.47 2.38
CA GLY A 382 0.21 7.79 3.53
C GLY A 382 0.23 6.69 4.60
N ARG A 383 -0.88 6.45 5.28
CA ARG A 383 -0.89 5.62 6.50
C ARG A 383 -1.92 4.52 6.44
N GLY A 384 -1.51 3.27 6.69
CA GLY A 384 -2.45 2.21 7.04
C GLY A 384 -3.43 1.80 5.94
N HIS A 385 -3.05 1.94 4.66
CA HIS A 385 -3.90 1.53 3.53
C HIS A 385 -3.98 0.01 3.40
N SER A 386 -5.10 -0.50 2.89
CA SER A 386 -5.28 -1.92 2.62
C SER A 386 -5.59 -2.21 1.15
N VAL A 387 -5.08 -3.33 0.66
CA VAL A 387 -5.43 -3.96 -0.61
C VAL A 387 -5.85 -5.39 -0.31
N GLN A 388 -7.03 -5.79 -0.76
CA GLN A 388 -7.60 -7.12 -0.54
C GLN A 388 -8.11 -7.68 -1.87
N GLY A 389 -7.47 -8.74 -2.36
CA GLY A 389 -7.77 -9.29 -3.68
C GLY A 389 -7.34 -8.37 -4.83
N GLY A 390 -7.79 -8.73 -6.04
CA GLY A 390 -7.51 -7.98 -7.26
C GLY A 390 -6.57 -8.72 -8.22
N LYS A 391 -6.70 -8.40 -9.51
CA LYS A 391 -5.93 -8.98 -10.60
C LYS A 391 -5.14 -7.92 -11.34
N ALA A 392 -3.90 -8.26 -11.67
CA ALA A 392 -3.04 -7.46 -12.54
C ALA A 392 -2.73 -8.22 -13.82
N VAL A 393 -2.92 -7.59 -14.98
CA VAL A 393 -2.65 -8.22 -16.28
C VAL A 393 -1.92 -7.22 -17.18
N ASP A 394 -0.76 -7.61 -17.71
CA ASP A 394 0.03 -6.78 -18.63
C ASP A 394 0.46 -5.42 -18.05
N CYS A 395 0.56 -5.30 -16.73
CA CYS A 395 1.03 -4.08 -16.07
C CYS A 395 2.56 -4.04 -16.00
N GLN A 396 3.18 -2.86 -15.99
CA GLN A 396 4.65 -2.80 -15.81
C GLN A 396 5.04 -3.18 -14.38
N HIS A 397 4.34 -2.63 -13.39
CA HIS A 397 4.60 -2.85 -11.97
C HIS A 397 3.34 -3.28 -11.24
N LEU A 398 3.48 -4.10 -10.19
CA LEU A 398 2.36 -4.53 -9.36
C LEU A 398 2.11 -3.54 -8.21
N LEU A 399 3.12 -3.25 -7.41
CA LEU A 399 2.94 -2.49 -6.17
C LEU A 399 4.12 -1.57 -5.93
N ASN A 400 3.82 -0.30 -5.68
CA ASN A 400 4.76 0.67 -5.14
C ASN A 400 4.26 1.17 -3.78
N ILE A 401 5.09 1.03 -2.75
CA ILE A 401 4.96 1.72 -1.45
C ILE A 401 6.08 2.74 -1.39
N PHE A 402 5.79 4.03 -1.32
CA PHE A 402 6.84 5.04 -1.49
C PHE A 402 6.54 6.33 -0.76
N SER A 403 7.58 7.09 -0.43
CA SER A 403 7.42 8.50 -0.06
C SER A 403 7.17 9.33 -1.32
N GLN A 404 6.33 10.36 -1.23
CA GLN A 404 6.02 11.21 -2.38
C GLN A 404 7.30 11.88 -2.91
N THR A 405 7.45 11.91 -4.23
CA THR A 405 8.68 12.37 -4.91
C THR A 405 9.16 13.71 -4.37
N GLY A 406 10.45 13.78 -4.02
CA GLY A 406 11.06 15.00 -3.49
C GLY A 406 10.72 15.28 -2.02
N SER A 407 10.28 14.29 -1.24
CA SER A 407 9.98 14.44 0.18
C SER A 407 10.29 13.18 1.01
N ASN A 408 10.32 13.32 2.34
CA ASN A 408 10.29 12.21 3.30
C ASN A 408 8.86 12.07 3.88
N SER A 409 7.84 12.19 3.03
CA SER A 409 6.46 12.07 3.48
C SER A 409 6.16 10.65 3.99
N ASP A 410 5.15 10.52 4.84
CA ASP A 410 4.74 9.24 5.43
C ASP A 410 4.31 8.24 4.35
N SER A 411 4.77 6.99 4.50
CA SER A 411 4.26 5.80 3.84
C SER A 411 4.59 4.58 4.68
N TRP A 412 3.62 4.09 5.46
CA TRP A 412 3.81 2.96 6.38
C TRP A 412 2.49 2.30 6.80
N GLY A 413 2.60 1.10 7.39
CA GLY A 413 1.46 0.39 7.96
C GLY A 413 0.53 -0.23 6.93
N HIS A 414 0.94 -0.31 5.66
CA HIS A 414 0.09 -0.82 4.59
C HIS A 414 -0.07 -2.34 4.68
N ILE A 415 -1.23 -2.86 4.26
CA ILE A 415 -1.50 -4.30 4.18
C ILE A 415 -1.96 -4.64 2.77
N VAL A 416 -1.23 -5.53 2.09
CA VAL A 416 -1.59 -6.04 0.76
C VAL A 416 -1.80 -7.54 0.87
N ASP A 417 -2.97 -8.03 0.48
CA ASP A 417 -3.39 -9.42 0.66
C ASP A 417 -4.13 -9.95 -0.57
N GLY A 418 -3.72 -11.11 -1.09
CA GLY A 418 -4.53 -11.88 -2.05
C GLY A 418 -4.50 -11.39 -3.50
N VAL A 419 -3.46 -10.65 -3.90
CA VAL A 419 -3.33 -10.11 -5.27
C VAL A 419 -2.74 -11.15 -6.22
N HIS A 420 -3.32 -11.31 -7.42
CA HIS A 420 -2.76 -12.15 -8.48
C HIS A 420 -2.34 -11.32 -9.69
N ALA A 421 -1.05 -11.33 -10.01
CA ALA A 421 -0.49 -10.68 -11.18
C ALA A 421 -0.04 -11.67 -12.25
N THR A 422 -0.31 -11.34 -13.51
CA THR A 422 0.17 -12.09 -14.67
C THR A 422 0.80 -11.14 -15.68
N ARG A 423 1.93 -11.54 -16.26
CA ARG A 423 2.68 -10.78 -17.26
C ARG A 423 3.07 -9.38 -16.76
N ILE A 424 3.76 -9.32 -15.63
CA ILE A 424 4.38 -8.08 -15.16
C ILE A 424 5.58 -7.75 -16.05
N THR A 425 5.51 -6.63 -16.77
CA THR A 425 6.42 -6.35 -17.90
C THR A 425 7.63 -5.49 -17.55
N SER A 426 7.74 -4.95 -16.34
CA SER A 426 8.89 -4.11 -15.98
C SER A 426 10.21 -4.86 -16.08
N GLY A 427 11.19 -4.21 -16.72
CA GLY A 427 12.59 -4.62 -16.71
C GLY A 427 13.35 -4.24 -15.44
N ASN A 428 12.67 -3.82 -14.36
CA ASN A 428 13.30 -3.42 -13.10
C ASN A 428 12.74 -4.19 -11.90
N HIS A 429 11.43 -4.07 -11.60
CA HIS A 429 10.85 -4.74 -10.42
C HIS A 429 9.34 -5.01 -10.55
N ALA A 430 8.85 -6.02 -9.85
CA ALA A 430 7.40 -6.22 -9.67
C ALA A 430 6.85 -5.41 -8.49
N ILE A 431 7.56 -5.43 -7.35
CA ILE A 431 7.18 -4.74 -6.12
C ILE A 431 8.33 -3.83 -5.68
N ARG A 432 8.03 -2.56 -5.40
CA ARG A 432 9.00 -1.60 -4.85
C ARG A 432 8.50 -0.97 -3.56
N VAL A 433 9.41 -0.86 -2.62
CA VAL A 433 9.28 -0.08 -1.40
C VAL A 433 10.43 0.90 -1.34
N ASP A 434 10.14 2.20 -1.38
CA ASP A 434 11.16 3.25 -1.46
C ASP A 434 10.80 4.44 -0.57
N LEU A 435 11.33 4.42 0.64
CA LEU A 435 10.92 5.31 1.72
C LEU A 435 12.02 6.31 2.08
N ASN A 436 11.63 7.47 2.57
CA ASN A 436 12.56 8.50 3.07
C ASN A 436 13.75 8.79 2.11
N PRO A 437 13.51 9.00 0.81
CA PRO A 437 14.57 9.03 -0.21
C PRO A 437 15.55 10.20 -0.05
N ILE A 438 15.20 11.25 0.72
CA ILE A 438 16.11 12.38 0.97
C ILE A 438 16.99 12.12 2.19
N SER A 439 16.41 11.64 3.30
CA SER A 439 17.19 11.42 4.52
C SER A 439 17.95 10.09 4.52
N GLY A 440 17.51 9.13 3.72
CA GLY A 440 18.00 7.75 3.79
C GLY A 440 17.65 7.04 5.11
N ALA A 441 16.72 7.60 5.90
CA ALA A 441 16.36 7.05 7.19
C ALA A 441 15.46 5.82 7.02
N LEU A 442 15.78 4.73 7.73
CA LEU A 442 14.93 3.54 7.76
C LEU A 442 13.56 3.87 8.38
N GLU A 443 12.49 3.60 7.64
CA GLU A 443 11.13 3.55 8.19
C GLU A 443 10.96 2.26 8.99
N THR A 444 10.79 2.41 10.30
CA THR A 444 10.69 1.28 11.26
C THR A 444 9.27 0.76 11.41
N ARG A 445 8.26 1.55 11.02
CA ARG A 445 6.86 1.15 11.02
C ARG A 445 6.60 0.22 9.83
N LYS A 446 6.31 -1.03 10.14
CA LYS A 446 6.20 -2.14 9.18
C LYS A 446 4.99 -2.02 8.26
N SER A 447 5.15 -2.42 6.99
CA SER A 447 4.05 -2.80 6.09
C SER A 447 4.04 -4.32 5.82
N MET A 448 2.89 -4.90 5.48
CA MET A 448 2.73 -6.34 5.26
C MET A 448 2.24 -6.63 3.83
N ILE A 449 2.84 -7.63 3.18
CA ILE A 449 2.44 -8.11 1.86
C ILE A 449 2.27 -9.63 1.94
N ARG A 450 1.08 -10.15 1.66
CA ARG A 450 0.82 -11.58 1.79
C ARG A 450 -0.10 -12.16 0.72
N ASN A 451 -0.01 -13.48 0.54
CA ASN A 451 -0.83 -14.24 -0.41
C ASN A 451 -0.79 -13.66 -1.84
N VAL A 452 0.39 -13.19 -2.28
CA VAL A 452 0.57 -12.58 -3.60
C VAL A 452 1.14 -13.62 -4.56
N THR A 453 0.49 -13.76 -5.72
CA THR A 453 0.97 -14.58 -6.83
C THR A 453 1.41 -13.70 -7.99
N ILE A 454 2.59 -13.94 -8.56
CA ILE A 454 3.13 -13.20 -9.71
C ILE A 454 3.61 -14.17 -10.78
N ASP A 455 2.95 -14.19 -11.93
CA ASP A 455 3.34 -15.01 -13.07
C ASP A 455 4.06 -14.18 -14.13
N GLY A 456 5.31 -14.55 -14.41
CA GLY A 456 6.13 -13.93 -15.45
C GLY A 456 6.97 -12.75 -14.96
N ALA A 457 7.54 -12.81 -13.74
CA ALA A 457 8.44 -11.76 -13.25
C ALA A 457 9.78 -11.75 -14.03
N ALA A 458 10.03 -10.70 -14.82
CA ALA A 458 11.21 -10.55 -15.67
C ALA A 458 12.42 -9.86 -15.01
N ALA A 459 12.26 -9.36 -13.78
CA ALA A 459 13.28 -8.58 -13.09
C ALA A 459 13.30 -8.87 -11.58
N HIS A 460 13.65 -7.89 -10.75
CA HIS A 460 13.59 -8.06 -9.30
C HIS A 460 12.15 -8.34 -8.85
N THR A 461 11.94 -9.24 -7.89
CA THR A 461 10.59 -9.39 -7.31
C THR A 461 10.32 -8.25 -6.35
N PHE A 462 11.16 -8.10 -5.33
CA PHE A 462 11.12 -7.02 -4.35
C PHE A 462 12.36 -6.14 -4.47
N VAL A 463 12.14 -4.83 -4.55
CA VAL A 463 13.17 -3.80 -4.31
C VAL A 463 12.75 -3.01 -3.08
N VAL A 464 13.55 -3.03 -2.01
CA VAL A 464 13.21 -2.38 -0.74
C VAL A 464 14.37 -1.48 -0.32
N ASN A 465 14.10 -0.18 -0.28
CA ASN A 465 15.02 0.83 0.21
C ASN A 465 14.43 1.51 1.44
N ASN A 466 15.20 1.60 2.52
CA ASN A 466 14.84 2.33 3.75
C ASN A 466 13.50 1.87 4.36
N GLY A 467 13.10 0.60 4.17
CA GLY A 467 11.78 0.12 4.55
C GLY A 467 11.79 -1.11 5.46
N THR A 468 10.75 -1.23 6.28
CA THR A 468 10.49 -2.41 7.10
C THR A 468 9.27 -3.17 6.57
N LEU A 469 9.45 -4.46 6.21
CA LEU A 469 8.39 -5.30 5.62
C LEU A 469 8.23 -6.66 6.30
N GLU A 470 6.99 -7.13 6.33
CA GLU A 470 6.66 -8.54 6.50
C GLU A 470 6.09 -9.10 5.21
N VAL A 471 6.60 -10.26 4.77
CA VAL A 471 6.10 -10.95 3.59
C VAL A 471 5.69 -12.39 3.93
N ASP A 472 4.52 -12.84 3.48
CA ASP A 472 4.04 -14.21 3.72
C ASP A 472 3.28 -14.79 2.53
N GLY A 473 3.47 -16.07 2.22
CA GLY A 473 2.70 -16.75 1.16
C GLY A 473 2.89 -16.11 -0.22
N ILE A 474 4.14 -15.80 -0.56
CA ILE A 474 4.48 -15.19 -1.85
C ILE A 474 4.84 -16.29 -2.85
N MET A 475 4.18 -16.32 -4.00
CA MET A 475 4.43 -17.29 -5.07
C MET A 475 4.77 -16.56 -6.36
N VAL A 476 5.95 -16.82 -6.92
CA VAL A 476 6.40 -16.13 -8.13
C VAL A 476 6.91 -17.13 -9.15
N THR A 477 6.42 -17.02 -10.37
CA THR A 477 6.96 -17.69 -11.55
C THR A 477 7.77 -16.68 -12.35
N ALA A 478 9.06 -16.95 -12.58
CA ALA A 478 9.94 -16.12 -13.38
C ALA A 478 9.53 -16.10 -14.85
N ALA A 479 9.78 -14.98 -15.54
CA ALA A 479 9.70 -14.95 -16.98
C ALA A 479 10.83 -15.80 -17.61
N PRO A 480 10.64 -16.30 -18.85
CA PRO A 480 11.69 -17.04 -19.57
C PRO A 480 12.99 -16.25 -19.74
N THR A 481 12.89 -14.92 -19.88
CA THR A 481 14.03 -14.01 -19.92
C THR A 481 14.02 -13.13 -18.68
N GLN A 482 15.11 -13.16 -17.90
CA GLN A 482 15.32 -12.23 -16.79
C GLN A 482 16.50 -11.30 -17.06
N ILE A 483 16.46 -10.10 -16.46
CA ILE A 483 17.62 -9.22 -16.45
C ILE A 483 18.77 -9.87 -15.66
N SER A 484 20.01 -9.64 -16.11
CA SER A 484 21.18 -10.05 -15.33
C SER A 484 21.21 -9.34 -13.98
N ASN A 485 21.66 -10.06 -12.95
CA ASN A 485 21.71 -9.63 -11.56
C ASN A 485 20.35 -9.43 -10.87
N ALA A 486 19.24 -9.89 -11.46
CA ALA A 486 17.95 -9.87 -10.76
C ALA A 486 18.02 -10.66 -9.45
N ALA A 487 17.21 -10.23 -8.49
CA ALA A 487 17.12 -10.83 -7.18
C ALA A 487 15.65 -10.98 -6.79
N VAL A 488 15.29 -12.05 -6.09
CA VAL A 488 13.96 -12.15 -5.47
C VAL A 488 13.82 -11.01 -4.44
N PHE A 489 14.84 -10.81 -3.62
CA PHE A 489 14.93 -9.67 -2.71
C PHE A 489 16.18 -8.84 -3.00
N GLN A 490 15.98 -7.58 -3.42
CA GLN A 490 17.01 -6.56 -3.57
C GLN A 490 16.79 -5.51 -2.47
N LEU A 491 17.65 -5.53 -1.45
CA LEU A 491 17.41 -4.80 -0.20
C LEU A 491 18.55 -3.82 0.11
N ASP A 492 18.20 -2.58 0.44
CA ASP A 492 19.11 -1.50 0.83
C ASP A 492 18.60 -0.78 2.08
N ASN A 493 19.39 -0.76 3.15
CA ASN A 493 18.98 -0.20 4.45
C ASN A 493 17.55 -0.63 4.83
N ALA A 494 17.28 -1.94 4.82
CA ALA A 494 15.93 -2.48 4.96
C ALA A 494 15.85 -3.54 6.05
N ASN A 495 14.66 -3.70 6.64
CA ASN A 495 14.34 -4.77 7.58
C ASN A 495 13.20 -5.63 7.03
N VAL A 496 13.51 -6.84 6.54
CA VAL A 496 12.52 -7.71 5.90
C VAL A 496 12.44 -9.05 6.63
N THR A 497 11.23 -9.42 7.05
CA THR A 497 10.91 -10.76 7.57
C THR A 497 9.97 -11.47 6.62
N GLY A 498 10.35 -12.65 6.15
CA GLY A 498 9.60 -13.45 5.21
C GLY A 498 9.22 -14.83 5.74
N THR A 499 8.06 -15.32 5.34
CA THR A 499 7.62 -16.70 5.54
C THR A 499 6.99 -17.24 4.26
N ASN A 500 7.15 -18.53 3.95
CA ASN A 500 6.47 -19.17 2.80
C ASN A 500 6.67 -18.41 1.47
N VAL A 501 7.92 -18.15 1.10
CA VAL A 501 8.24 -17.47 -0.17
C VAL A 501 8.74 -18.50 -1.17
N SER A 502 8.04 -18.63 -2.30
CA SER A 502 8.38 -19.54 -3.39
C SER A 502 8.70 -18.76 -4.66
N MET A 503 9.80 -19.15 -5.30
CA MET A 503 10.26 -18.60 -6.57
C MET A 503 10.59 -19.73 -7.55
N ASP A 504 9.86 -19.80 -8.66
CA ASP A 504 10.05 -20.79 -9.72
C ASP A 504 10.77 -20.16 -10.93
N HIS A 505 11.98 -20.63 -11.23
CA HIS A 505 12.77 -20.28 -12.41
C HIS A 505 12.99 -21.46 -13.35
N LEU A 506 12.16 -22.50 -13.32
CA LEU A 506 12.32 -23.69 -14.18
C LEU A 506 12.24 -23.37 -15.67
N GLN A 507 11.48 -22.34 -16.04
CA GLN A 507 11.35 -21.88 -17.43
C GLN A 507 12.37 -20.79 -17.81
N ASN A 508 13.20 -20.33 -16.87
CA ASN A 508 14.14 -19.25 -17.14
C ASN A 508 15.33 -19.76 -17.98
N THR A 509 15.57 -19.09 -19.11
CA THR A 509 16.58 -19.46 -20.11
C THR A 509 17.67 -18.39 -20.30
N ALA A 510 17.45 -17.17 -19.79
CA ALA A 510 18.37 -16.04 -19.92
C ALA A 510 18.45 -15.18 -18.64
N GLY A 511 19.57 -14.48 -18.48
CA GLY A 511 19.92 -13.69 -17.28
C GLY A 511 21.05 -14.33 -16.48
N THR A 512 22.10 -13.56 -16.16
CA THR A 512 23.28 -14.06 -15.43
C THR A 512 23.36 -13.48 -14.02
N GLY A 513 23.88 -14.23 -13.05
CA GLY A 513 24.08 -13.71 -11.69
C GLY A 513 22.78 -13.52 -10.91
N ILE A 514 21.78 -14.36 -11.18
CA ILE A 514 20.48 -14.30 -10.50
C ILE A 514 20.64 -14.72 -9.04
N ARG A 515 20.01 -13.95 -8.16
CA ARG A 515 20.12 -14.08 -6.72
C ARG A 515 18.80 -14.45 -6.09
N PHE A 516 18.84 -15.23 -5.02
CA PHE A 516 17.68 -15.29 -4.15
C PHE A 516 17.60 -14.01 -3.31
N VAL A 517 18.69 -13.64 -2.62
CA VAL A 517 18.75 -12.43 -1.78
C VAL A 517 20.02 -11.63 -2.05
N TYR A 518 19.85 -10.32 -2.20
CA TYR A 518 20.91 -9.32 -2.21
C TYR A 518 20.63 -8.27 -1.13
N VAL A 519 21.58 -8.05 -0.22
CA VAL A 519 21.47 -7.08 0.87
C VAL A 519 22.64 -6.10 0.87
N LYS A 520 22.37 -4.84 1.22
CA LYS A 520 23.36 -3.79 1.47
C LYS A 520 22.84 -2.76 2.48
N GLY A 521 23.73 -1.91 2.99
CA GLY A 521 23.34 -0.70 3.74
C GLY A 521 22.85 -0.94 5.16
N ALA A 522 23.43 -1.91 5.89
CA ALA A 522 23.00 -2.32 7.23
C ALA A 522 21.61 -2.99 7.26
N THR A 523 21.32 -3.75 6.20
CA THR A 523 20.05 -4.47 6.03
C THR A 523 19.98 -5.72 6.92
N GLN A 524 18.77 -6.00 7.43
CA GLN A 524 18.42 -7.24 8.10
C GLN A 524 17.36 -8.02 7.31
N PHE A 525 17.71 -9.24 6.90
CA PHE A 525 16.79 -10.15 6.21
C PHE A 525 16.62 -11.44 7.00
N THR A 526 15.37 -11.81 7.30
CA THR A 526 15.02 -13.11 7.88
C THR A 526 14.00 -13.81 7.00
N LEU A 527 14.21 -15.10 6.71
CA LEU A 527 13.27 -15.94 5.98
C LEU A 527 13.07 -17.27 6.69
N ARG A 528 11.83 -17.76 6.70
CA ARG A 528 11.49 -19.14 7.07
C ARG A 528 10.69 -19.82 5.96
N ARG A 529 10.98 -21.09 5.68
CA ARG A 529 10.26 -21.92 4.68
C ARG A 529 10.29 -21.28 3.29
N GLY A 530 11.48 -21.15 2.74
CA GLY A 530 11.68 -20.69 1.36
C GLY A 530 11.62 -21.86 0.37
N ARG A 531 11.24 -21.56 -0.88
CA ARG A 531 11.40 -22.47 -2.01
C ARG A 531 11.99 -21.72 -3.20
N TRP A 532 13.03 -22.27 -3.82
CA TRP A 532 13.64 -21.71 -5.02
C TRP A 532 13.98 -22.80 -6.03
N ASP A 533 13.18 -22.88 -7.10
CA ASP A 533 13.30 -23.91 -8.12
C ASP A 533 13.96 -23.35 -9.38
N PHE A 534 14.86 -24.12 -9.97
CA PHE A 534 15.54 -23.83 -11.23
C PHE A 534 16.14 -25.11 -11.79
N THR A 535 16.38 -25.17 -13.10
CA THR A 535 17.03 -26.32 -13.75
C THR A 535 18.53 -26.33 -13.49
N SER A 536 19.11 -27.47 -13.11
CA SER A 536 20.56 -27.68 -13.13
C SER A 536 21.04 -27.77 -14.58
N GLY A 537 22.16 -27.12 -14.91
CA GLY A 537 22.86 -27.37 -16.18
C GLY A 537 22.86 -26.26 -17.23
N ASN A 538 22.21 -25.11 -17.02
CA ASN A 538 22.56 -23.94 -17.83
C ASN A 538 23.87 -23.32 -17.31
N SER A 539 25.00 -23.84 -17.80
CA SER A 539 26.36 -23.39 -17.43
C SER A 539 26.60 -21.88 -17.66
N ARG A 540 25.70 -21.19 -18.38
CA ARG A 540 25.74 -19.75 -18.60
C ARG A 540 25.08 -18.95 -17.47
N MET A 541 24.32 -19.57 -16.57
CA MET A 541 23.59 -18.87 -15.51
C MET A 541 24.21 -19.12 -14.13
N THR A 542 24.99 -18.16 -13.63
CA THR A 542 25.41 -18.16 -12.23
C THR A 542 24.21 -17.92 -11.31
N ARG A 543 23.95 -18.84 -10.38
CA ARG A 543 22.93 -18.71 -9.34
C ARG A 543 23.58 -18.55 -7.98
N ILE A 544 23.17 -17.52 -7.25
CA ILE A 544 23.71 -17.16 -5.93
C ILE A 544 22.57 -17.15 -4.91
N VAL A 545 22.68 -17.88 -3.79
CA VAL A 545 21.62 -17.81 -2.77
C VAL A 545 21.68 -16.46 -2.06
N VAL A 546 22.84 -16.10 -1.50
CA VAL A 546 23.00 -14.84 -0.76
C VAL A 546 24.23 -14.05 -1.20
N ARG A 547 24.05 -12.73 -1.34
CA ARG A 547 25.12 -11.75 -1.46
C ARG A 547 24.88 -10.57 -0.50
N ALA A 548 25.80 -10.36 0.45
CA ALA A 548 25.76 -9.26 1.40
C ALA A 548 26.91 -8.27 1.17
N ALA A 549 26.63 -7.02 0.81
CA ALA A 549 27.67 -6.09 0.39
C ALA A 549 28.40 -5.39 1.54
N GLY A 550 27.77 -5.26 2.71
CA GLY A 550 28.27 -4.54 3.87
C GLY A 550 28.59 -5.46 5.07
N ALA A 551 29.53 -5.03 5.90
CA ALA A 551 29.96 -5.77 7.09
C ALA A 551 28.90 -5.83 8.21
N THR A 552 27.86 -5.00 8.13
CA THR A 552 26.75 -4.94 9.10
C THR A 552 25.47 -5.60 8.60
N ASP A 553 25.45 -6.07 7.34
CA ASP A 553 24.27 -6.74 6.79
C ASP A 553 24.12 -8.12 7.42
N THR A 554 22.89 -8.48 7.77
CA THR A 554 22.56 -9.76 8.43
C THR A 554 21.50 -10.51 7.65
N VAL A 555 21.79 -11.78 7.34
CA VAL A 555 20.88 -12.68 6.60
C VAL A 555 20.63 -13.95 7.41
N LYS A 556 19.37 -14.26 7.68
CA LYS A 556 18.94 -15.42 8.48
C LYS A 556 17.89 -16.22 7.72
N ILE A 557 18.31 -17.26 7.01
CA ILE A 557 17.42 -18.11 6.21
C ILE A 557 17.28 -19.47 6.89
N SER A 558 16.06 -19.85 7.22
CA SER A 558 15.70 -21.17 7.75
C SER A 558 14.89 -21.93 6.71
N ASP A 559 15.28 -23.18 6.44
CA ASP A 559 14.52 -24.11 5.61
C ASP A 559 14.28 -23.59 4.18
N LEU A 560 15.33 -23.18 3.48
CA LEU A 560 15.26 -22.91 2.04
C LEU A 560 15.39 -24.22 1.26
N SER A 561 14.29 -24.66 0.67
CA SER A 561 14.29 -25.80 -0.27
C SER A 561 14.62 -25.33 -1.69
N MET A 562 15.45 -26.10 -2.38
CA MET A 562 15.76 -25.88 -3.79
C MET A 562 15.61 -27.18 -4.57
N LEU A 563 15.13 -27.13 -5.81
CA LEU A 563 15.13 -28.32 -6.66
C LEU A 563 16.55 -28.77 -7.02
N ASN A 564 17.44 -27.81 -7.29
CA ASN A 564 18.83 -28.06 -7.70
C ASN A 564 19.79 -27.18 -6.88
N LYS A 565 21.06 -27.58 -6.81
CA LYS A 565 22.08 -26.79 -6.08
C LYS A 565 22.46 -25.52 -6.85
N ALA A 566 22.52 -24.40 -6.12
CA ALA A 566 23.02 -23.14 -6.66
C ALA A 566 24.53 -23.18 -6.95
N THR A 567 25.00 -22.39 -7.92
CA THR A 567 26.42 -22.31 -8.30
C THR A 567 27.30 -21.88 -7.12
N ALA A 568 26.84 -20.87 -6.37
CA ALA A 568 27.48 -20.41 -5.16
C ALA A 568 26.39 -20.22 -4.09
N PRO A 569 26.44 -20.94 -2.96
CA PRO A 569 25.49 -20.69 -1.88
C PRO A 569 25.73 -19.30 -1.28
N TYR A 570 26.97 -18.83 -1.22
CA TYR A 570 27.33 -17.56 -0.60
C TYR A 570 28.40 -16.84 -1.42
N ASP A 571 28.20 -15.55 -1.71
CA ASP A 571 29.26 -14.67 -2.21
C ASP A 571 29.98 -14.01 -1.01
N THR A 572 29.20 -13.42 -0.11
CA THR A 572 29.65 -12.74 1.12
C THR A 572 28.53 -12.80 2.15
N ILE A 573 28.83 -13.21 3.40
CA ILE A 573 27.93 -13.09 4.57
C ILE A 573 28.72 -12.88 5.87
N THR A 574 28.10 -12.21 6.83
CA THR A 574 28.68 -11.89 8.14
C THR A 574 28.55 -13.06 9.12
N SER A 575 29.35 -13.08 10.20
CA SER A 575 29.25 -14.11 11.24
C SER A 575 27.94 -14.10 12.04
N ALA A 576 27.14 -13.03 11.91
CA ALA A 576 25.79 -12.94 12.47
C ALA A 576 24.71 -13.59 11.56
N SER A 577 25.11 -14.03 10.37
CA SER A 577 24.23 -14.59 9.33
C SER A 577 24.26 -16.11 9.33
N PHE A 578 23.16 -16.73 8.92
CA PHE A 578 23.11 -18.16 8.61
C PHE A 578 22.11 -18.43 7.48
N VAL A 579 22.34 -19.52 6.76
CA VAL A 579 21.51 -19.95 5.64
C VAL A 579 21.41 -21.46 5.65
N ASP A 580 20.28 -21.97 6.16
CA ASP A 580 19.94 -23.38 6.14
C ASP A 580 19.17 -23.70 4.86
N TRP A 581 19.71 -24.61 4.05
CA TRP A 581 19.13 -24.97 2.75
C TRP A 581 19.28 -26.46 2.43
N SER A 582 18.40 -26.95 1.56
CA SER A 582 18.46 -28.29 0.97
C SER A 582 18.29 -28.23 -0.54
N ALA A 583 19.02 -29.06 -1.28
CA ALA A 583 18.94 -29.16 -2.73
C ALA A 583 19.16 -30.61 -3.20
N GLY A 584 18.10 -31.31 -3.57
CA GLY A 584 18.19 -32.74 -3.86
C GLY A 584 18.77 -33.53 -2.69
N PHE A 585 19.93 -34.17 -2.89
CA PHE A 585 20.67 -34.88 -1.84
C PHE A 585 21.69 -34.03 -1.08
N GLU A 586 21.83 -32.75 -1.43
CA GLU A 586 22.76 -31.82 -0.81
C GLU A 586 22.10 -30.97 0.26
N LEU A 587 22.86 -30.64 1.31
CA LEU A 587 22.40 -29.88 2.46
C LEU A 587 23.43 -28.81 2.81
N SER A 588 22.98 -27.69 3.38
CA SER A 588 23.85 -26.64 3.92
C SER A 588 24.80 -27.13 5.01
N SER A 589 24.48 -28.25 5.65
CA SER A 589 25.32 -28.91 6.65
C SER A 589 26.56 -29.59 6.05
N VAL A 590 26.67 -29.73 4.72
CA VAL A 590 27.83 -30.35 4.07
C VAL A 590 28.70 -29.27 3.42
N VAL A 591 29.91 -29.10 3.94
CA VAL A 591 30.94 -28.19 3.41
C VAL A 591 31.98 -29.03 2.68
N MET A 592 32.27 -28.70 1.42
CA MET A 592 33.31 -29.35 0.63
C MET A 592 34.52 -28.42 0.51
N ALA A 593 35.70 -28.87 0.95
CA ALA A 593 36.97 -28.17 0.75
C ALA A 593 37.91 -29.07 -0.05
N SER A 594 38.39 -28.55 -1.19
CA SER A 594 39.29 -29.27 -2.08
C SER A 594 40.58 -28.51 -2.32
N GLN A 595 41.68 -29.28 -2.37
CA GLN A 595 43.03 -28.80 -2.72
C GLN A 595 43.42 -27.55 -1.91
N ALA A 596 43.86 -26.48 -2.58
CA ALA A 596 44.26 -25.23 -1.94
C ALA A 596 43.17 -24.59 -1.06
N SER A 597 41.88 -24.93 -1.25
CA SER A 597 40.80 -24.46 -0.38
C SER A 597 40.90 -24.99 1.06
N ILE A 598 41.64 -26.08 1.28
CA ILE A 598 41.88 -26.66 2.61
C ILE A 598 42.73 -25.71 3.47
N GLU A 599 43.67 -25.00 2.84
CA GLU A 599 44.59 -24.06 3.49
C GLU A 599 44.04 -22.63 3.57
N ASP A 600 42.86 -22.38 3.01
CA ASP A 600 42.22 -21.07 2.98
C ASP A 600 41.10 -20.97 4.02
N ALA A 601 41.36 -20.26 5.13
CA ALA A 601 40.38 -20.02 6.19
C ALA A 601 39.12 -19.30 5.69
N ALA A 602 39.21 -18.48 4.64
CA ALA A 602 38.05 -17.80 4.07
C ALA A 602 37.10 -18.78 3.37
N LYS A 603 37.63 -19.87 2.79
CA LYS A 603 36.80 -20.93 2.17
C LYS A 603 36.11 -21.80 3.21
N LEU A 604 36.71 -21.97 4.39
CA LEU A 604 36.14 -22.73 5.51
C LEU A 604 35.11 -21.93 6.34
N ALA A 605 35.00 -20.62 6.13
CA ALA A 605 34.05 -19.76 6.87
C ALA A 605 32.59 -20.24 6.76
N THR A 606 32.25 -20.98 5.71
CA THR A 606 30.91 -21.57 5.48
C THR A 606 30.45 -22.53 6.57
N ILE A 607 31.37 -23.12 7.35
CA ILE A 607 31.05 -23.97 8.50
C ILE A 607 30.23 -23.21 9.55
N ALA A 608 30.46 -21.90 9.71
CA ALA A 608 29.73 -21.06 10.66
C ALA A 608 28.40 -20.53 10.12
N ASN A 609 28.09 -20.78 8.86
CA ASN A 609 26.97 -20.16 8.16
C ASN A 609 25.71 -21.04 8.12
N THR A 610 25.67 -22.12 8.92
CA THR A 610 24.52 -23.00 9.08
C THR A 610 24.27 -23.30 10.55
N ARG A 611 23.00 -23.49 10.90
CA ARG A 611 22.59 -23.89 12.25
C ARG A 611 22.43 -25.40 12.41
N ALA A 612 22.87 -26.19 11.44
CA ALA A 612 22.86 -27.64 11.58
C ALA A 612 23.61 -28.05 12.86
N GLU A 613 23.01 -28.95 13.65
CA GLU A 613 23.64 -29.51 14.84
C GLU A 613 24.93 -30.25 14.51
N VAL A 614 24.96 -30.90 13.33
CA VAL A 614 26.13 -31.59 12.79
C VAL A 614 26.49 -30.99 11.44
N VAL A 615 27.66 -30.36 11.37
CA VAL A 615 28.29 -29.92 10.12
C VAL A 615 29.26 -31.01 9.65
N LYS A 616 29.25 -31.31 8.36
CA LYS A 616 30.06 -32.32 7.70
C LYS A 616 31.07 -31.62 6.80
N LEU A 617 32.35 -31.66 7.15
CA LEU A 617 33.43 -31.13 6.32
C LEU A 617 34.06 -32.27 5.51
N GLN A 618 33.76 -32.28 4.22
CA GLN A 618 34.34 -33.19 3.26
C GLN A 618 35.63 -32.61 2.70
N LEU A 619 36.72 -33.35 2.86
CA LEU A 619 38.07 -32.96 2.47
C LEU A 619 38.54 -33.79 1.27
N TYR A 620 39.19 -33.14 0.31
CA TYR A 620 39.72 -33.81 -0.88
C TYR A 620 41.03 -33.22 -1.35
N SER A 621 42.04 -34.08 -1.55
CA SER A 621 43.29 -33.70 -2.23
C SER A 621 43.88 -34.85 -3.04
N ASN A 622 44.26 -34.56 -4.28
CA ASN A 622 44.94 -35.50 -5.17
C ASN A 622 46.25 -34.96 -5.78
N THR A 623 46.62 -33.71 -5.46
CA THR A 623 47.73 -32.99 -6.10
C THR A 623 48.87 -32.69 -5.13
N SER A 624 48.58 -32.36 -3.88
CA SER A 624 49.59 -32.04 -2.86
C SER A 624 49.07 -32.35 -1.45
N PRO A 625 49.96 -32.63 -0.48
CA PRO A 625 49.56 -32.62 0.92
C PRO A 625 49.15 -31.21 1.34
N TYR A 626 48.13 -31.09 2.18
CA TYR A 626 47.61 -29.80 2.66
C TYR A 626 47.44 -29.82 4.18
N THR A 627 47.62 -28.69 4.83
CA THR A 627 47.29 -28.53 6.26
C THR A 627 46.02 -27.72 6.42
N LEU A 628 45.04 -28.21 7.18
CA LEU A 628 43.80 -27.49 7.40
C LEU A 628 44.07 -26.09 8.00
N ALA A 629 43.40 -25.09 7.44
CA ALA A 629 43.44 -23.72 7.93
C ALA A 629 42.74 -23.59 9.30
N ALA A 630 42.75 -22.37 9.84
CA ALA A 630 41.93 -22.06 11.01
C ALA A 630 40.44 -22.27 10.71
N LEU A 631 39.73 -22.92 11.63
CA LEU A 631 38.28 -23.07 11.53
C LEU A 631 37.57 -21.81 12.04
N PRO A 632 36.37 -21.49 11.51
CA PRO A 632 35.55 -20.46 12.12
C PRO A 632 35.00 -20.94 13.48
N ALA A 633 34.43 -20.02 14.26
CA ALA A 633 33.71 -20.41 15.48
C ALA A 633 32.46 -21.22 15.10
N GLY A 634 32.10 -22.21 15.92
CA GLY A 634 30.78 -22.84 15.82
C GLY A 634 29.67 -21.85 16.15
N MET A 635 28.50 -22.03 15.55
CA MET A 635 27.38 -21.11 15.69
C MET A 635 26.78 -21.12 17.10
N PHE A 636 26.87 -22.26 17.79
CA PHE A 636 26.45 -22.43 19.19
C PHE A 636 27.31 -23.49 19.88
N ARG A 637 27.49 -23.37 21.20
CA ARG A 637 28.20 -24.38 22.01
C ARG A 637 27.47 -25.72 21.88
N GLY A 638 28.23 -26.79 21.63
CA GLY A 638 27.70 -28.13 21.39
C GLY A 638 27.52 -28.49 19.91
N GLN A 639 27.66 -27.55 18.98
CA GLN A 639 27.65 -27.87 17.54
C GLN A 639 28.77 -28.87 17.22
N MET A 640 28.46 -29.88 16.42
CA MET A 640 29.40 -30.92 16.01
C MET A 640 29.93 -30.66 14.61
N LEU A 641 31.21 -30.99 14.39
CA LEU A 641 31.87 -30.97 13.09
C LEU A 641 32.45 -32.35 12.81
N VAL A 642 31.94 -33.03 11.80
CA VAL A 642 32.44 -34.34 11.34
C VAL A 642 33.29 -34.10 10.09
N MET A 643 34.59 -34.39 10.18
CA MET A 643 35.50 -34.32 9.04
C MET A 643 35.71 -35.70 8.45
N PHE A 644 35.68 -35.79 7.13
CA PHE A 644 35.99 -37.02 6.41
C PHE A 644 36.63 -36.72 5.06
N THR A 645 37.41 -37.67 4.57
CA THR A 645 38.08 -37.58 3.28
C THR A 645 37.31 -38.35 2.21
N LEU A 646 37.39 -37.90 0.97
CA LEU A 646 36.93 -38.72 -0.15
C LEU A 646 37.85 -39.93 -0.35
N ALA A 647 37.28 -41.08 -0.71
CA ALA A 647 38.02 -42.33 -0.90
C ALA A 647 39.16 -42.23 -1.93
N ASN A 648 39.04 -41.32 -2.91
CA ASN A 648 40.05 -41.06 -3.94
C ASN A 648 41.07 -39.97 -3.54
N THR A 649 41.12 -39.57 -2.26
CA THR A 649 42.15 -38.68 -1.72
C THR A 649 43.46 -39.46 -1.59
N ASN A 650 44.44 -39.15 -2.44
CA ASN A 650 45.73 -39.86 -2.48
C ASN A 650 46.89 -39.07 -1.83
N GLN A 651 46.61 -37.86 -1.33
CA GLN A 651 47.54 -37.03 -0.57
C GLN A 651 47.09 -36.91 0.89
N THR A 652 48.06 -36.76 1.79
CA THR A 652 47.78 -36.56 3.22
C THR A 652 47.22 -35.17 3.49
N ILE A 653 46.15 -35.10 4.28
CA ILE A 653 45.56 -33.86 4.78
C ILE A 653 45.79 -33.79 6.28
N THR A 654 46.56 -32.81 6.74
CA THR A 654 46.91 -32.65 8.16
C THR A 654 45.87 -31.79 8.87
N ILE A 655 45.25 -32.33 9.91
CA ILE A 655 44.38 -31.62 10.85
C ILE A 655 45.25 -31.18 12.04
N PRO A 656 45.55 -29.88 12.18
CA PRO A 656 46.50 -29.42 13.19
C PRO A 656 45.90 -29.47 14.60
N ASN A 657 46.72 -29.82 15.59
CA ASN A 657 46.41 -29.54 17.00
C ASN A 657 46.94 -28.14 17.35
N ASP A 658 46.10 -27.12 17.19
CA ASP A 658 46.49 -25.72 17.32
C ASP A 658 45.31 -24.86 17.79
N ALA A 659 45.40 -24.33 19.01
CA ALA A 659 44.39 -23.46 19.61
C ALA A 659 44.23 -22.14 18.85
N ALA A 660 45.28 -21.62 18.20
CA ALA A 660 45.16 -20.41 17.36
C ALA A 660 44.34 -20.69 16.09
N LYS A 661 44.36 -21.94 15.60
CA LYS A 661 43.48 -22.43 14.52
C LYS A 661 42.12 -22.92 15.01
N LYS A 662 41.85 -22.84 16.32
CA LYS A 662 40.65 -23.30 17.02
C LYS A 662 40.41 -24.81 16.93
N ILE A 663 41.45 -25.61 16.79
CA ILE A 663 41.35 -27.07 16.66
C ILE A 663 42.15 -27.72 17.78
N LEU A 664 41.50 -28.53 18.61
CA LEU A 664 42.15 -29.32 19.65
C LEU A 664 41.84 -30.81 19.44
N THR A 665 42.88 -31.60 19.24
CA THR A 665 42.81 -33.05 19.06
C THR A 665 42.85 -33.76 20.42
N ALA A 666 42.23 -34.93 20.52
CA ALA A 666 42.17 -35.69 21.77
C ALA A 666 43.56 -36.17 22.22
N SER A 667 44.48 -36.43 21.29
CA SER A 667 45.86 -36.84 21.55
C SER A 667 46.81 -35.68 21.85
N GLY A 668 46.38 -34.43 21.67
CA GLY A 668 47.26 -33.26 21.73
C GLY A 668 48.29 -33.19 20.59
N SER A 669 48.12 -33.98 19.52
CA SER A 669 48.99 -34.03 18.35
C SER A 669 48.19 -33.95 17.05
N SER A 670 48.73 -33.31 16.02
CA SER A 670 48.07 -33.21 14.70
C SER A 670 47.72 -34.59 14.12
N ILE A 671 46.58 -34.68 13.43
CA ILE A 671 46.06 -35.92 12.85
C ILE A 671 46.27 -35.89 11.34
N ALA A 672 46.79 -36.97 10.77
CA ALA A 672 46.90 -37.15 9.32
C ALA A 672 45.67 -37.91 8.78
N LEU A 673 44.92 -37.30 7.87
CA LEU A 673 43.82 -37.94 7.15
C LEU A 673 44.25 -38.31 5.72
N THR A 674 43.86 -39.50 5.28
CA THR A 674 44.07 -40.05 3.93
C THR A 674 42.73 -40.56 3.39
N GLY A 675 42.62 -40.97 2.12
CA GLY A 675 41.37 -41.47 1.55
C GLY A 675 40.78 -42.71 2.25
N THR A 676 41.54 -43.40 3.10
CA THR A 676 41.08 -44.56 3.88
C THR A 676 40.86 -44.26 5.37
N SER A 677 41.05 -43.01 5.80
CA SER A 677 40.85 -42.63 7.20
C SER A 677 39.37 -42.69 7.59
N LEU A 678 39.10 -43.16 8.81
CA LEU A 678 37.75 -43.05 9.39
C LEU A 678 37.39 -41.57 9.63
N PRO A 679 36.10 -41.20 9.54
CA PRO A 679 35.66 -39.87 9.92
C PRO A 679 36.06 -39.52 11.36
N ILE A 680 36.40 -38.26 11.59
CA ILE A 680 36.69 -37.73 12.93
C ILE A 680 35.68 -36.66 13.31
N SER A 681 35.31 -36.61 14.58
CA SER A 681 34.28 -35.69 15.08
C SER A 681 34.86 -34.70 16.08
N PHE A 682 34.41 -33.46 15.99
CA PHE A 682 34.74 -32.37 16.90
C PHE A 682 33.46 -31.75 17.46
N VAL A 683 33.54 -31.17 18.65
CA VAL A 683 32.46 -30.39 19.27
C VAL A 683 32.95 -28.98 19.60
N TRP A 684 32.14 -27.98 19.29
CA TRP A 684 32.43 -26.58 19.62
C TRP A 684 32.17 -26.31 21.11
N ASN A 685 33.22 -25.99 21.87
CA ASN A 685 33.09 -25.72 23.31
C ASN A 685 32.83 -24.23 23.65
N GLY A 686 32.73 -23.35 22.64
CA GLY A 686 32.64 -21.90 22.79
C GLY A 686 33.93 -21.15 22.42
N THR A 687 35.06 -21.85 22.35
CA THR A 687 36.38 -21.28 22.01
C THR A 687 37.13 -22.10 20.96
N ASN A 688 37.09 -23.43 21.06
CA ASN A 688 37.77 -24.36 20.17
C ASN A 688 36.84 -25.52 19.76
N TRP A 689 37.10 -26.09 18.58
CA TRP A 689 36.61 -27.39 18.16
C TRP A 689 37.45 -28.47 18.83
N MET A 690 36.87 -29.18 19.80
CA MET A 690 37.55 -30.26 20.54
C MET A 690 37.16 -31.60 19.96
N GLN A 691 38.13 -32.44 19.60
CA GLN A 691 37.86 -33.78 19.10
C GLN A 691 37.14 -34.60 20.19
N THR A 692 36.03 -35.22 19.81
CA THR A 692 35.34 -36.19 20.66
C THR A 692 35.97 -37.56 20.45
N ALA A 693 36.13 -38.36 21.51
CA ALA A 693 36.56 -39.74 21.36
C ALA A 693 35.56 -40.48 20.46
N ASN A 694 36.06 -41.27 19.50
CA ASN A 694 35.20 -42.12 18.67
C ASN A 694 34.47 -43.10 19.60
N VAL A 695 33.13 -43.02 19.65
CA VAL A 695 32.28 -44.05 20.25
C VAL A 695 32.03 -45.13 19.22
#